data_AF-A0A9D7D249-F1
#
_entry.id   AF-A0A9D7D249-F1
#
_cell.length_a   1.000
_cell.length_b   1.000
_cell.length_c   1.000
_cell.angle_alpha   90.00
_cell.angle_beta   90.00
_cell.angle_gamma   90.00
#
_symmetry.space_group_name_H-M   'P 1'
#
loop_
_entity.id
_entity.type
_entity.pdbx_description
1 polymer ?
#
loop_
_entity_poly.entity_id
_entity_poly.type
_entity_poly.pdbx_seq_one_letter_code
_entity_poly.pdbx_strand_id
1 'polypeptide(L)'
;MLHLRVSPRYVSLAAFAWGTLSMVGCGSDAAPADTTPTGPSPTSSATSSTPPSDAGLSAAASDLPGLWDVSGKDDRGTYTGQIEIRTDKAGKPGVYSFIRTVRYEGVTVEGDRELHWLFRGTLKKVGSGLTLESSLKRLDFITSRGTTKRTATDGPVPLTGTFSFGVGQLTGTITGAGVSLADTWKAQKPLGAAPIFEDKRSLVPAHSPPSATEKQTNFSLYSNYHTLDVIKPYVPRPEFQAAVHGHVIDKTDLDFYRANKKALRVVDKVVDEISLGETLARADAFRHTMKEKADLYDKAAEERFIDPEIGMIPHGGAPGAGYSGQVESFDGALWTAVYLAGQVFRFQVTGEPKAKANVVLTLDALLKLQEMTGDWKQFARTLRKATGSPQPPWYAGTGANANLEWLAGGNNDMIKGLFYGYLMGWELLCEGGKTGHEALCARVRTNAKHLADDVQLGGSNAPASAWTNKLPAAWLYAVVTDNSGDALSYKTTAEGYWLIGKPALAATPVTYTQGIVDWSGTHLTSIGDMIQVFLAKRMDLGGNAVDAMRSHIDASHKNLEKQRFPTWHLLKAAFGSGAGATSPFIKDALSRMEEAQYPKVSFTIDRSLNPEFCMSPYPSLPWKGDWMNYPASDRTQGLNSHPLFEGSPDVMYWKVGNGYRSGEGYEAPGGDYLHLYWLARKYGLIGPND
;
A
#
# COMPACT_ATOMS: atom_id res chain seq x y z
N MET A 1 39.69 11.82 6.62
CA MET A 1 39.62 12.80 5.51
C MET A 1 38.38 13.66 5.72
N LEU A 2 38.57 14.96 5.90
CA LEU A 2 37.53 15.96 6.14
C LEU A 2 36.59 16.10 4.92
N HIS A 3 35.27 16.00 5.12
CA HIS A 3 34.29 16.49 4.16
C HIS A 3 33.61 17.76 4.70
N LEU A 4 33.82 18.86 3.99
CA LEU A 4 33.21 20.17 4.23
C LEU A 4 31.70 20.13 4.01
N ARG A 5 30.95 20.70 4.96
CA ARG A 5 29.54 21.06 4.82
C ARG A 5 29.41 22.27 3.90
N VAL A 6 28.70 22.13 2.80
CA VAL A 6 28.18 23.25 2.01
C VAL A 6 26.70 23.40 2.36
N SER A 7 26.34 24.56 2.90
CA SER A 7 24.95 24.96 3.17
C SER A 7 24.35 25.60 1.92
N PRO A 8 23.25 25.09 1.34
CA PRO A 8 22.53 25.81 0.31
C PRO A 8 21.55 26.79 0.96
N ARG A 9 21.73 28.08 0.64
CA ARG A 9 20.78 29.15 0.94
C ARG A 9 19.46 28.88 0.21
N TYR A 10 18.36 28.97 0.95
CA TYR A 10 16.99 28.83 0.47
C TYR A 10 16.63 29.93 -0.55
N VAL A 11 16.19 29.53 -1.74
CA VAL A 11 15.33 30.34 -2.60
C VAL A 11 13.95 29.68 -2.56
N SER A 12 13.13 30.08 -1.60
CA SER A 12 11.71 29.68 -1.51
C SER A 12 10.86 30.93 -1.68
N LEU A 13 10.69 31.34 -2.94
CA LEU A 13 9.78 32.43 -3.35
C LEU A 13 9.35 32.19 -4.81
N ALA A 14 8.61 31.10 -5.05
CA ALA A 14 7.90 30.87 -6.32
C ALA A 14 6.81 29.79 -6.25
N ALA A 15 6.67 29.04 -5.15
CA ALA A 15 5.68 27.95 -5.05
C ALA A 15 4.24 28.41 -4.72
N PHE A 16 4.02 29.71 -4.45
CA PHE A 16 2.71 30.22 -4.03
C PHE A 16 1.82 30.75 -5.18
N ALA A 17 2.27 30.68 -6.43
CA ALA A 17 1.50 31.11 -7.61
C ALA A 17 1.00 29.95 -8.49
N TRP A 18 0.87 28.75 -7.93
CA TRP A 18 0.36 27.56 -8.66
C TRP A 18 -1.15 27.33 -8.47
N GLY A 19 -1.87 28.25 -7.81
CA GLY A 19 -3.29 28.09 -7.45
C GLY A 19 -4.31 28.86 -8.29
N THR A 20 -3.92 29.71 -9.24
CA THR A 20 -4.87 30.57 -9.98
C THR A 20 -4.49 30.76 -11.45
N LEU A 21 -4.57 29.69 -12.25
CA LEU A 21 -4.75 29.86 -13.69
C LEU A 21 -5.87 28.92 -14.17
N SER A 22 -6.92 29.55 -14.72
CA SER A 22 -7.98 28.96 -15.54
C SER A 22 -9.17 28.30 -14.83
N MET A 23 -10.05 29.12 -14.27
CA MET A 23 -11.50 28.90 -14.43
C MET A 23 -12.18 30.21 -14.85
N VAL A 24 -12.32 30.38 -16.17
CA VAL A 24 -13.36 31.23 -16.76
C VAL A 24 -14.36 30.26 -17.36
N GLY A 25 -15.57 30.25 -16.79
CA GLY A 25 -16.67 29.44 -17.28
C GLY A 25 -17.36 30.05 -18.50
N CYS A 26 -17.98 29.18 -19.29
CA CYS A 26 -19.30 29.37 -19.91
C CYS A 26 -19.66 28.08 -20.69
N GLY A 27 -20.92 27.62 -20.57
CA GLY A 27 -21.49 26.61 -21.46
C GLY A 27 -22.36 25.57 -20.76
N SER A 28 -23.59 25.94 -20.47
CA SER A 28 -24.71 25.04 -20.19
C SER A 28 -25.06 24.21 -21.42
N ASP A 29 -25.27 22.90 -21.28
CA ASP A 29 -26.16 22.15 -22.17
C ASP A 29 -26.83 20.97 -21.47
N ALA A 30 -28.09 20.78 -21.85
CA ALA A 30 -29.11 19.96 -21.21
C ALA A 30 -28.89 18.45 -21.41
N ALA A 31 -29.21 17.68 -20.38
CA ALA A 31 -29.36 16.23 -20.46
C ALA A 31 -30.78 15.86 -20.91
N PRO A 32 -30.96 14.88 -21.82
CA PRO A 32 -32.26 14.26 -22.03
C PRO A 32 -32.44 12.99 -21.20
N ALA A 33 -33.58 12.98 -20.53
CA ALA A 33 -34.48 11.88 -20.17
C ALA A 33 -33.97 10.42 -20.14
N ASP A 34 -34.01 9.93 -18.90
CA ASP A 34 -34.42 8.61 -18.39
C ASP A 34 -35.35 7.79 -19.32
N THR A 35 -34.95 6.53 -19.59
CA THR A 35 -35.89 5.43 -19.87
C THR A 35 -35.30 4.11 -19.34
N THR A 36 -35.89 3.62 -18.24
CA THR A 36 -35.67 2.28 -17.68
C THR A 36 -36.64 1.29 -18.33
N PRO A 37 -36.20 0.10 -18.78
CA PRO A 37 -37.11 -1.01 -19.01
C PRO A 37 -37.16 -1.92 -17.78
N THR A 38 -38.36 -2.04 -17.22
CA THR A 38 -38.75 -3.06 -16.25
C THR A 38 -38.73 -4.45 -16.90
N GLY A 39 -37.89 -5.36 -16.38
CA GLY A 39 -37.89 -6.79 -16.71
C GLY A 39 -38.24 -7.65 -15.48
N PRO A 40 -39.00 -8.75 -15.64
CA PRO A 40 -39.66 -9.42 -14.53
C PRO A 40 -38.75 -10.38 -13.74
N SER A 41 -39.12 -10.59 -12.47
CA SER A 41 -38.51 -11.52 -11.53
C SER A 41 -38.54 -12.98 -12.01
N PRO A 42 -37.47 -13.77 -11.79
CA PRO A 42 -37.53 -15.21 -11.97
C PRO A 42 -38.00 -15.89 -10.68
N THR A 43 -39.14 -16.58 -10.75
CA THR A 43 -39.53 -17.65 -9.82
C THR A 43 -38.68 -18.88 -10.10
N SER A 44 -37.91 -19.33 -9.11
CA SER A 44 -37.17 -20.59 -9.14
C SER A 44 -38.00 -21.72 -8.52
N SER A 45 -38.44 -22.66 -9.36
CA SER A 45 -38.90 -23.99 -8.93
C SER A 45 -37.74 -24.98 -9.08
N ALA A 46 -37.22 -25.47 -7.95
CA ALA A 46 -36.18 -26.49 -7.92
C ALA A 46 -36.80 -27.88 -8.14
N THR A 47 -36.57 -28.47 -9.31
CA THR A 47 -36.73 -29.91 -9.55
C THR A 47 -35.37 -30.59 -9.38
N SER A 48 -35.28 -31.50 -8.41
CA SER A 48 -34.11 -32.37 -8.23
C SER A 48 -34.04 -33.40 -9.35
N SER A 49 -33.04 -33.30 -10.22
CA SER A 49 -32.66 -34.36 -11.14
C SER A 49 -31.36 -35.01 -10.68
N THR A 50 -31.36 -36.34 -10.64
CA THR A 50 -30.23 -37.23 -10.35
C THR A 50 -29.07 -36.96 -11.32
N PRO A 51 -27.79 -37.02 -10.89
CA PRO A 51 -26.66 -36.78 -11.78
C PRO A 51 -26.60 -37.85 -12.88
N PRO A 52 -26.33 -37.49 -14.14
CA PRO A 52 -26.06 -38.48 -15.18
C PRO A 52 -24.73 -39.18 -14.88
N SER A 53 -24.74 -40.50 -15.00
CA SER A 53 -23.56 -41.36 -14.89
C SER A 53 -22.48 -40.98 -15.91
N ASP A 54 -21.22 -40.98 -15.47
CA ASP A 54 -20.00 -40.74 -16.26
C ASP A 54 -19.91 -41.65 -17.49
N ALA A 55 -20.50 -41.22 -18.61
CA ALA A 55 -20.18 -41.76 -19.92
C ALA A 55 -18.91 -41.04 -20.42
N GLY A 56 -17.76 -41.71 -20.31
CA GLY A 56 -16.48 -41.17 -20.75
C GLY A 56 -16.53 -40.64 -22.18
N LEU A 57 -16.10 -39.39 -22.37
CA LEU A 57 -16.01 -38.77 -23.69
C LEU A 57 -15.02 -39.56 -24.55
N SER A 58 -15.50 -40.08 -25.69
CA SER A 58 -14.63 -40.62 -26.73
C SER A 58 -13.76 -39.48 -27.26
N ALA A 59 -12.43 -39.56 -27.08
CA ALA A 59 -11.46 -38.60 -27.59
C ALA A 59 -11.29 -38.67 -29.12
N ALA A 60 -12.40 -38.56 -29.86
CA ALA A 60 -12.37 -38.37 -31.29
C ALA A 60 -11.76 -36.98 -31.58
N ALA A 61 -10.92 -36.89 -32.61
CA ALA A 61 -10.13 -35.70 -32.91
C ALA A 61 -10.96 -34.45 -33.31
N SER A 62 -12.29 -34.53 -33.32
CA SER A 62 -13.24 -33.42 -33.49
C SER A 62 -13.56 -32.70 -32.17
N ASP A 63 -13.29 -33.31 -31.01
CA ASP A 63 -13.83 -32.88 -29.70
C ASP A 63 -12.70 -32.45 -28.74
N LEU A 64 -11.65 -31.80 -29.25
CA LEU A 64 -10.51 -31.38 -28.42
C LEU A 64 -10.88 -30.35 -27.33
N PRO A 65 -11.75 -29.35 -27.57
CA PRO A 65 -12.15 -28.42 -26.54
C PRO A 65 -12.80 -29.14 -25.35
N GLY A 66 -12.28 -28.93 -24.16
CA GLY A 66 -12.67 -29.68 -22.99
C GLY A 66 -11.74 -29.45 -21.82
N LEU A 67 -12.13 -30.00 -20.67
CA LEU A 67 -11.27 -30.12 -19.52
C LEU A 67 -10.67 -31.52 -19.48
N TRP A 68 -9.37 -31.58 -19.25
CA TRP A 68 -8.60 -32.82 -19.23
C TRP A 68 -7.77 -32.88 -17.93
N ASP A 69 -7.66 -34.06 -17.35
CA ASP A 69 -6.72 -34.31 -16.26
C ASP A 69 -5.33 -34.48 -16.85
N VAL A 70 -4.33 -33.77 -16.31
CA VAL A 70 -2.92 -33.92 -16.69
C VAL A 70 -2.15 -34.59 -15.58
N SER A 71 -1.31 -35.56 -15.94
CA SER A 71 -0.32 -36.17 -15.06
C SER A 71 1.01 -36.31 -15.80
N GLY A 72 2.11 -36.22 -15.07
CA GLY A 72 3.43 -36.36 -15.66
C GLY A 72 4.56 -36.32 -14.64
N LYS A 73 5.77 -36.19 -15.17
CA LYS A 73 6.99 -36.04 -14.37
C LYS A 73 7.99 -35.13 -15.07
N ASP A 74 8.78 -34.42 -14.28
CA ASP A 74 10.03 -33.80 -14.71
C ASP A 74 11.11 -33.95 -13.62
N ASP A 75 12.21 -33.21 -13.76
CA ASP A 75 13.35 -33.24 -12.84
C ASP A 75 13.01 -32.82 -11.39
N ARG A 76 11.90 -32.10 -11.18
CA ARG A 76 11.43 -31.67 -9.85
C ARG A 76 10.58 -32.74 -9.18
N GLY A 77 9.87 -33.57 -9.93
CA GLY A 77 9.01 -34.62 -9.38
C GLY A 77 7.81 -34.98 -10.26
N THR A 78 6.94 -35.83 -9.70
CA THR A 78 5.64 -36.14 -10.32
C THR A 78 4.66 -35.00 -10.07
N TYR A 79 3.74 -34.82 -11.01
CA TYR A 79 2.70 -33.80 -10.88
C TYR A 79 1.37 -34.28 -11.44
N THR A 80 0.31 -33.70 -10.91
CA THR A 80 -1.07 -33.89 -11.35
C THR A 80 -1.80 -32.55 -11.42
N GLY A 81 -2.83 -32.46 -12.26
CA GLY A 81 -3.60 -31.22 -12.40
C GLY A 81 -4.57 -31.26 -13.57
N GLN A 82 -4.82 -30.10 -14.16
CA GLN A 82 -5.79 -29.94 -15.24
C GLN A 82 -5.22 -29.16 -16.43
N ILE A 83 -5.67 -29.51 -17.62
CA ILE A 83 -5.54 -28.69 -18.82
C ILE A 83 -6.91 -28.39 -19.39
N GLU A 84 -7.17 -27.09 -19.54
CA GLU A 84 -8.35 -26.60 -20.23
C GLU A 84 -7.97 -26.23 -21.65
N ILE A 85 -8.68 -26.78 -22.64
CA ILE A 85 -8.47 -26.47 -24.05
C ILE A 85 -9.73 -25.77 -24.57
N ARG A 86 -9.58 -24.58 -25.14
CA ARG A 86 -10.66 -23.81 -25.76
C ARG A 86 -10.34 -23.52 -27.22
N THR A 87 -11.36 -23.43 -28.07
CA THR A 87 -11.20 -22.91 -29.43
C THR A 87 -10.59 -21.51 -29.38
N ASP A 88 -9.62 -21.25 -30.25
CA ASP A 88 -8.99 -19.94 -30.34
C ASP A 88 -10.04 -18.83 -30.59
N LYS A 89 -9.85 -17.65 -29.97
CA LYS A 89 -10.77 -16.52 -30.10
C LYS A 89 -10.88 -16.03 -31.54
N ALA A 90 -9.84 -16.20 -32.35
CA ALA A 90 -9.90 -15.86 -33.76
C ALA A 90 -10.66 -16.90 -34.61
N GLY A 91 -11.17 -17.99 -34.01
CA GLY A 91 -11.97 -19.01 -34.67
C GLY A 91 -11.23 -19.82 -35.73
N LYS A 92 -9.88 -19.79 -35.74
CA LYS A 92 -9.07 -20.48 -36.74
C LYS A 92 -9.22 -22.00 -36.59
N PRO A 93 -9.71 -22.72 -37.62
CA PRO A 93 -9.89 -24.17 -37.53
C PRO A 93 -8.59 -24.89 -37.15
N GLY A 94 -8.66 -25.78 -36.16
CA GLY A 94 -7.52 -26.56 -35.70
C GLY A 94 -6.50 -25.80 -34.85
N VAL A 95 -6.80 -24.56 -34.43
CA VAL A 95 -6.01 -23.78 -33.47
C VAL A 95 -6.81 -23.60 -32.19
N TYR A 96 -6.17 -23.82 -31.05
CA TYR A 96 -6.78 -23.77 -29.73
C TYR A 96 -5.89 -22.97 -28.77
N SER A 97 -6.50 -22.35 -27.78
CA SER A 97 -5.79 -21.86 -26.59
C SER A 97 -5.84 -22.92 -25.50
N PHE A 98 -4.79 -23.04 -24.71
CA PHE A 98 -4.81 -23.91 -23.54
C PHE A 98 -4.36 -23.19 -22.26
N ILE A 99 -4.85 -23.70 -21.13
CA ILE A 99 -4.39 -23.36 -19.78
C ILE A 99 -3.99 -24.67 -19.12
N ARG A 100 -2.73 -24.83 -18.75
CA ARG A 100 -2.23 -25.99 -18.00
C ARG A 100 -1.92 -25.57 -16.57
N THR A 101 -2.51 -26.24 -15.58
CA THR A 101 -2.22 -26.02 -14.15
C THR A 101 -1.91 -27.36 -13.48
N VAL A 102 -0.77 -27.45 -12.79
CA VAL A 102 -0.34 -28.66 -12.10
C VAL A 102 0.13 -28.37 -10.68
N ARG A 103 -0.02 -29.36 -9.80
CA ARG A 103 0.58 -29.44 -8.47
C ARG A 103 1.65 -30.54 -8.48
N TYR A 104 2.82 -30.25 -7.96
CA TYR A 104 3.88 -31.25 -7.79
C TYR A 104 3.68 -32.03 -6.49
N GLU A 105 3.72 -33.35 -6.57
CA GLU A 105 3.43 -34.23 -5.45
C GLU A 105 4.64 -34.33 -4.52
N GLY A 106 4.47 -33.94 -3.26
CA GLY A 106 5.53 -34.00 -2.25
C GLY A 106 6.66 -32.97 -2.45
N VAL A 107 6.57 -32.09 -3.44
CA VAL A 107 7.57 -31.04 -3.69
C VAL A 107 7.16 -29.77 -2.95
N THR A 108 8.03 -29.34 -2.04
CA THR A 108 7.86 -28.11 -1.28
C THR A 108 8.90 -27.05 -1.64
N VAL A 109 8.51 -25.79 -1.55
CA VAL A 109 9.32 -24.60 -1.83
C VAL A 109 9.08 -23.54 -0.75
N GLU A 110 10.01 -22.59 -0.58
CA GLU A 110 9.85 -21.44 0.34
C GLU A 110 9.37 -21.86 1.74
N GLY A 111 10.10 -22.79 2.38
CA GLY A 111 9.64 -23.48 3.59
C GLY A 111 8.92 -24.79 3.24
N ASP A 112 7.65 -24.90 3.61
CA ASP A 112 6.81 -26.11 3.45
C ASP A 112 5.68 -25.93 2.41
N ARG A 113 5.80 -24.95 1.49
CA ARG A 113 4.71 -24.59 0.58
C ARG A 113 4.68 -25.49 -0.65
N GLU A 114 3.48 -25.90 -1.05
CA GLU A 114 3.27 -26.80 -2.19
C GLU A 114 3.57 -26.07 -3.52
N LEU A 115 4.39 -26.68 -4.38
CA LEU A 115 4.68 -26.11 -5.70
C LEU A 115 3.51 -26.36 -6.66
N HIS A 116 2.94 -25.27 -7.15
CA HIS A 116 2.01 -25.26 -8.29
C HIS A 116 2.64 -24.53 -9.46
N TRP A 117 2.35 -25.00 -10.68
CA TRP A 117 2.82 -24.36 -11.89
C TRP A 117 1.70 -24.25 -12.91
N LEU A 118 1.52 -23.02 -13.41
CA LEU A 118 0.52 -22.71 -14.42
C LEU A 118 1.21 -22.01 -15.58
N PHE A 119 0.91 -22.45 -16.80
CA PHE A 119 1.23 -21.67 -17.99
C PHE A 119 0.19 -21.85 -19.08
N ARG A 120 0.12 -20.84 -19.94
CA ARG A 120 -0.83 -20.74 -21.05
C ARG A 120 -0.09 -20.84 -22.38
N GLY A 121 -0.83 -21.09 -23.45
CA GLY A 121 -0.27 -21.09 -24.79
C GLY A 121 -1.28 -21.48 -25.87
N THR A 122 -0.77 -21.91 -27.01
CA THR A 122 -1.55 -22.33 -28.17
C THR A 122 -1.29 -23.80 -28.50
N LEU A 123 -2.33 -24.47 -29.00
CA LEU A 123 -2.24 -25.79 -29.62
C LEU A 123 -2.62 -25.67 -31.09
N LYS A 124 -1.97 -26.44 -31.93
CA LYS A 124 -2.31 -26.58 -33.35
C LYS A 124 -2.39 -28.05 -33.71
N LYS A 125 -3.49 -28.44 -34.35
CA LYS A 125 -3.65 -29.80 -34.88
C LYS A 125 -2.77 -29.98 -36.13
N VAL A 126 -1.92 -31.00 -36.12
CA VAL A 126 -1.02 -31.33 -37.23
C VAL A 126 -1.12 -32.84 -37.49
N GLY A 127 -1.77 -33.22 -38.61
CA GLY A 127 -2.04 -34.62 -38.92
C GLY A 127 -2.86 -35.31 -37.83
N SER A 128 -2.33 -36.41 -37.30
CA SER A 128 -2.89 -37.20 -36.20
C SER A 128 -2.30 -36.82 -34.83
N GLY A 129 -1.85 -35.57 -34.64
CA GLY A 129 -1.27 -35.08 -33.40
C GLY A 129 -1.55 -33.60 -33.14
N LEU A 130 -0.96 -33.08 -32.07
CA LEU A 130 -0.97 -31.67 -31.71
C LEU A 130 0.46 -31.16 -31.55
N THR A 131 0.70 -29.94 -32.02
CA THR A 131 1.87 -29.15 -31.63
C THR A 131 1.44 -28.10 -30.61
N LEU A 132 2.28 -27.86 -29.61
CA LEU A 132 2.08 -26.87 -28.56
C LEU A 132 3.13 -25.77 -28.69
N GLU A 133 2.72 -24.52 -28.51
CA GLU A 133 3.61 -23.37 -28.36
C GLU A 133 3.22 -22.56 -27.13
N SER A 134 4.22 -22.15 -26.35
CA SER A 134 4.06 -21.29 -25.17
C SER A 134 5.33 -20.48 -24.94
N SER A 135 5.30 -19.53 -24.01
CA SER A 135 6.46 -18.71 -23.66
C SER A 135 6.43 -18.36 -22.18
N LEU A 136 7.50 -18.71 -21.46
CA LEU A 136 7.62 -18.44 -20.03
C LEU A 136 8.45 -17.18 -19.80
N LYS A 137 7.96 -16.27 -18.97
CA LYS A 137 8.72 -15.10 -18.52
C LYS A 137 9.89 -15.53 -17.64
N ARG A 138 11.05 -14.92 -17.85
CA ARG A 138 12.23 -15.00 -16.95
C ARG A 138 12.38 -13.77 -16.08
N LEU A 139 11.81 -12.66 -16.51
CA LEU A 139 11.95 -11.35 -15.91
C LEU A 139 10.56 -10.74 -15.69
N ASP A 140 10.32 -10.23 -14.49
CA ASP A 140 9.14 -9.44 -14.16
C ASP A 140 9.51 -8.27 -13.24
N PHE A 141 9.46 -8.42 -11.91
CA PHE A 141 9.77 -7.31 -11.00
C PHE A 141 10.91 -7.60 -10.02
N ILE A 142 11.17 -8.86 -9.63
CA ILE A 142 12.36 -9.22 -8.84
C ILE A 142 13.52 -9.51 -9.79
N THR A 143 14.69 -8.95 -9.50
CA THR A 143 15.85 -9.02 -10.40
C THR A 143 17.02 -9.81 -9.84
N SER A 144 17.05 -10.04 -8.53
CA SER A 144 17.99 -10.97 -7.91
C SER A 144 17.40 -11.58 -6.66
N ARG A 145 17.72 -12.86 -6.45
CA ARG A 145 17.41 -13.58 -5.22
C ARG A 145 18.30 -14.81 -5.13
N GLY A 146 18.86 -15.06 -3.94
CA GLY A 146 19.80 -16.16 -3.75
C GLY A 146 21.02 -16.02 -4.67
N THR A 147 21.26 -17.02 -5.51
CA THR A 147 22.33 -17.00 -6.51
C THR A 147 21.85 -16.53 -7.89
N THR A 148 20.53 -16.46 -8.08
CA THR A 148 19.91 -16.10 -9.35
C THR A 148 19.89 -14.58 -9.53
N LYS A 149 20.35 -14.12 -10.69
CA LYS A 149 20.29 -12.72 -11.11
C LYS A 149 19.79 -12.61 -12.55
N ARG A 150 18.90 -11.64 -12.79
CA ARG A 150 18.36 -11.31 -14.10
C ARG A 150 18.89 -9.97 -14.59
N THR A 151 18.92 -9.83 -15.90
CA THR A 151 19.35 -8.67 -16.66
C THR A 151 18.32 -8.40 -17.75
N ALA A 152 18.42 -7.24 -18.42
CA ALA A 152 17.57 -6.93 -19.57
C ALA A 152 17.75 -7.92 -20.75
N THR A 153 18.79 -8.76 -20.76
CA THR A 153 19.00 -9.78 -21.80
C THR A 153 18.30 -11.11 -21.52
N ASP A 154 17.73 -11.29 -20.32
CA ASP A 154 16.97 -12.49 -19.95
C ASP A 154 15.58 -12.48 -20.60
N GLY A 155 15.54 -12.79 -21.90
CA GLY A 155 14.29 -12.91 -22.65
C GLY A 155 13.41 -14.09 -22.22
N PRO A 156 12.15 -14.14 -22.68
CA PRO A 156 11.26 -15.27 -22.42
C PRO A 156 11.81 -16.61 -22.95
N VAL A 157 11.43 -17.71 -22.29
CA VAL A 157 11.77 -19.08 -22.74
C VAL A 157 10.65 -19.60 -23.62
N PRO A 158 10.88 -19.79 -24.93
CA PRO A 158 9.91 -20.46 -25.79
C PRO A 158 9.78 -21.92 -25.36
N LEU A 159 8.55 -22.40 -25.30
CA LEU A 159 8.22 -23.81 -25.12
C LEU A 159 7.60 -24.34 -26.40
N THR A 160 8.02 -25.53 -26.80
CA THR A 160 7.40 -26.30 -27.88
C THR A 160 7.00 -27.67 -27.35
N GLY A 161 5.96 -28.26 -27.91
CA GLY A 161 5.57 -29.62 -27.56
C GLY A 161 4.89 -30.36 -28.69
N THR A 162 4.91 -31.70 -28.59
CA THR A 162 4.26 -32.59 -29.56
C THR A 162 3.48 -33.67 -28.82
N PHE A 163 2.21 -33.84 -29.17
CA PHE A 163 1.30 -34.80 -28.57
C PHE A 163 0.70 -35.73 -29.63
N SER A 164 0.56 -37.00 -29.27
CA SER A 164 -0.11 -38.02 -30.08
C SER A 164 -1.44 -38.41 -29.45
N PHE A 165 -2.47 -38.60 -30.28
CA PHE A 165 -3.77 -39.10 -29.82
C PHE A 165 -3.69 -40.61 -29.53
N GLY A 166 -4.16 -41.01 -28.36
CA GLY A 166 -4.46 -42.38 -27.98
C GLY A 166 -5.95 -42.56 -27.69
N VAL A 167 -6.34 -43.77 -27.29
CA VAL A 167 -7.74 -44.06 -26.92
C VAL A 167 -8.08 -43.33 -25.62
N GLY A 168 -8.83 -42.23 -25.70
CA GLY A 168 -9.28 -41.44 -24.54
C GLY A 168 -8.19 -40.58 -23.89
N GLN A 169 -7.00 -40.49 -24.50
CA GLN A 169 -5.86 -39.77 -23.92
C GLN A 169 -4.97 -39.09 -24.97
N LEU A 170 -4.23 -38.08 -24.55
CA LEU A 170 -3.13 -37.47 -25.29
C LEU A 170 -1.83 -37.70 -24.52
N THR A 171 -0.76 -38.08 -25.21
CA THR A 171 0.55 -38.23 -24.60
C THR A 171 1.58 -37.46 -25.41
N GLY A 172 2.44 -36.71 -24.73
CA GLY A 172 3.41 -35.88 -25.42
C GLY A 172 4.48 -35.31 -24.51
N THR A 173 5.39 -34.57 -25.14
CA THR A 173 6.48 -33.88 -24.45
C THR A 173 6.41 -32.39 -24.69
N ILE A 174 6.75 -31.60 -23.67
CA ILE A 174 6.93 -30.15 -23.78
C ILE A 174 8.37 -29.83 -23.40
N THR A 175 9.07 -29.09 -24.27
CA THR A 175 10.50 -28.79 -24.13
C THR A 175 10.78 -27.31 -24.27
N GLY A 176 11.75 -26.82 -23.52
CA GLY A 176 12.31 -25.47 -23.60
C GLY A 176 13.62 -25.41 -22.83
N ALA A 177 14.30 -24.26 -22.83
CA ALA A 177 15.54 -24.12 -22.08
C ALA A 177 15.31 -24.30 -20.56
N GLY A 178 15.78 -25.42 -20.01
CA GLY A 178 15.57 -25.80 -18.61
C GLY A 178 14.18 -26.39 -18.31
N VAL A 179 13.42 -26.77 -19.34
CA VAL A 179 12.08 -27.37 -19.19
C VAL A 179 11.99 -28.62 -20.04
N SER A 180 11.65 -29.75 -19.42
CA SER A 180 11.36 -31.02 -20.10
C SER A 180 10.23 -31.72 -19.35
N LEU A 181 9.05 -31.78 -19.97
CA LEU A 181 7.84 -32.33 -19.38
C LEU A 181 7.38 -33.52 -20.22
N ALA A 182 7.05 -34.63 -19.57
CA ALA A 182 6.34 -35.75 -20.18
C ALA A 182 4.90 -35.77 -19.64
N ASP A 183 3.96 -35.33 -20.47
CA ASP A 183 2.57 -35.13 -20.12
C ASP A 183 1.68 -36.27 -20.65
N THR A 184 0.75 -36.73 -19.82
CA THR A 184 -0.40 -37.56 -20.22
C THR A 184 -1.67 -36.82 -19.85
N TRP A 185 -2.56 -36.59 -20.82
CA TRP A 185 -3.84 -35.91 -20.63
C TRP A 185 -5.00 -36.88 -20.84
N LYS A 186 -5.94 -36.96 -19.90
CA LYS A 186 -7.14 -37.80 -19.99
C LYS A 186 -8.37 -36.92 -20.06
N ALA A 187 -9.26 -37.18 -21.02
CA ALA A 187 -10.47 -36.39 -21.18
C ALA A 187 -11.34 -36.54 -19.92
N GLN A 188 -11.79 -35.41 -19.35
CA GLN A 188 -12.62 -35.40 -18.15
C GLN A 188 -14.06 -35.04 -18.50
N LYS A 189 -14.30 -33.77 -18.88
CA LYS A 189 -15.65 -33.23 -19.07
C LYS A 189 -15.67 -32.04 -20.04
N PRO A 190 -16.86 -31.65 -20.55
CA PRO A 190 -17.01 -30.42 -21.32
C PRO A 190 -16.60 -29.17 -20.54
N LEU A 191 -16.25 -28.10 -21.26
CA LEU A 191 -15.85 -26.81 -20.68
C LEU A 191 -16.96 -26.17 -19.86
N GLY A 192 -16.56 -25.54 -18.74
CA GLY A 192 -17.38 -24.54 -18.08
C GLY A 192 -17.38 -23.20 -18.83
N ALA A 193 -18.33 -22.33 -18.47
CA ALA A 193 -18.41 -20.98 -19.03
C ALA A 193 -17.17 -20.14 -18.70
N ALA A 194 -16.70 -20.19 -17.45
CA ALA A 194 -15.48 -19.53 -17.00
C ALA A 194 -14.24 -20.43 -17.21
N PRO A 195 -13.07 -19.84 -17.53
CA PRO A 195 -11.82 -20.59 -17.59
C PRO A 195 -11.37 -21.07 -16.21
N ILE A 196 -10.62 -22.17 -16.14
CA ILE A 196 -10.01 -22.67 -14.88
C ILE A 196 -9.01 -21.68 -14.25
N PHE A 197 -8.58 -20.68 -15.01
CA PHE A 197 -7.72 -19.59 -14.54
C PHE A 197 -8.02 -18.31 -15.33
N GLU A 198 -8.00 -17.18 -14.63
CA GLU A 198 -8.15 -15.85 -15.20
C GLU A 198 -7.01 -14.97 -14.70
N ASP A 199 -6.33 -14.31 -15.63
CA ASP A 199 -5.37 -13.26 -15.34
C ASP A 199 -6.15 -11.97 -15.07
N LYS A 200 -6.23 -11.58 -13.79
CA LYS A 200 -6.99 -10.42 -13.33
C LYS A 200 -6.09 -9.19 -13.18
N ARG A 201 -4.95 -9.16 -13.87
CA ARG A 201 -4.07 -7.99 -13.96
C ARG A 201 -4.64 -6.98 -14.95
N SER A 202 -4.77 -5.73 -14.53
CA SER A 202 -5.29 -4.63 -15.34
C SER A 202 -4.55 -3.33 -15.06
N LEU A 203 -4.53 -2.43 -16.04
CA LEU A 203 -4.00 -1.07 -15.90
C LEU A 203 -5.17 -0.10 -15.90
N VAL A 204 -5.30 0.69 -14.84
CA VAL A 204 -6.34 1.72 -14.71
C VAL A 204 -5.68 3.10 -14.69
N PRO A 205 -6.12 4.06 -15.53
CA PRO A 205 -5.59 5.42 -15.49
C PRO A 205 -5.80 6.10 -14.13
N ALA A 206 -4.75 6.73 -13.61
CA ALA A 206 -4.76 7.48 -12.35
C ALA A 206 -5.41 8.88 -12.54
N HIS A 207 -5.51 9.36 -13.77
CA HIS A 207 -6.16 10.61 -14.15
C HIS A 207 -6.63 10.57 -15.61
N SER A 208 -7.43 11.56 -16.01
CA SER A 208 -7.77 11.76 -17.42
C SER A 208 -6.52 12.18 -18.22
N PRO A 209 -6.43 11.85 -19.52
CA PRO A 209 -5.31 12.31 -20.35
C PRO A 209 -5.15 13.84 -20.29
N PRO A 210 -3.91 14.36 -20.18
CA PRO A 210 -3.68 15.80 -20.17
C PRO A 210 -4.11 16.42 -21.51
N SER A 211 -4.62 17.65 -21.47
CA SER A 211 -4.87 18.41 -22.70
C SER A 211 -3.56 18.66 -23.46
N ALA A 212 -3.66 18.96 -24.76
CA ALA A 212 -2.48 19.25 -25.58
C ALA A 212 -1.63 20.40 -25.00
N THR A 213 -2.28 21.46 -24.50
CA THR A 213 -1.62 22.61 -23.89
C THR A 213 -0.94 22.24 -22.58
N GLU A 214 -1.64 21.56 -21.65
CA GLU A 214 -1.04 21.14 -20.37
C GLU A 214 0.16 20.23 -20.60
N LYS A 215 0.03 19.27 -21.53
CA LYS A 215 1.13 18.38 -21.88
C LYS A 215 2.32 19.14 -22.44
N GLN A 216 2.08 20.06 -23.39
CA GLN A 216 3.15 20.89 -23.96
C GLN A 216 3.85 21.73 -22.88
N THR A 217 3.09 22.41 -22.01
CA THR A 217 3.63 23.19 -20.91
C THR A 217 4.49 22.34 -19.97
N ASN A 218 3.99 21.19 -19.52
CA ASN A 218 4.73 20.32 -18.61
C ASN A 218 5.96 19.70 -19.28
N PHE A 219 5.88 19.31 -20.55
CA PHE A 219 7.04 18.79 -21.29
C PHE A 219 8.11 19.85 -21.50
N SER A 220 7.73 21.09 -21.80
CA SER A 220 8.68 22.20 -21.89
C SER A 220 9.33 22.49 -20.53
N LEU A 221 8.53 22.54 -19.46
CA LEU A 221 9.00 22.79 -18.10
C LEU A 221 10.02 21.74 -17.64
N TYR A 222 9.78 20.46 -17.93
CA TYR A 222 10.64 19.34 -17.54
C TYR A 222 11.54 18.83 -18.67
N SER A 223 11.79 19.65 -19.69
CA SER A 223 12.62 19.26 -20.83
C SER A 223 14.06 18.88 -20.44
N ASN A 224 14.62 19.52 -19.39
CA ASN A 224 15.93 19.15 -18.86
C ASN A 224 15.92 17.78 -18.13
N TYR A 225 14.81 17.40 -17.51
CA TYR A 225 14.64 16.08 -16.91
C TYR A 225 14.67 14.98 -17.98
N HIS A 226 14.13 15.28 -19.18
CA HIS A 226 14.11 14.35 -20.32
C HIS A 226 15.50 14.09 -20.91
N THR A 227 16.51 14.91 -20.58
CA THR A 227 17.88 14.71 -21.05
C THR A 227 18.70 13.79 -20.17
N LEU A 228 18.21 13.43 -18.96
CA LEU A 228 18.87 12.48 -18.07
C LEU A 228 19.03 11.12 -18.77
N ASP A 229 20.21 10.50 -18.68
CA ASP A 229 20.51 9.24 -19.38
C ASP A 229 19.56 8.10 -19.00
N VAL A 230 19.05 8.09 -17.76
CA VAL A 230 18.07 7.11 -17.28
C VAL A 230 16.66 7.34 -17.84
N ILE A 231 16.34 8.54 -18.32
CA ILE A 231 15.02 8.92 -18.86
C ILE A 231 15.01 8.90 -20.39
N LYS A 232 16.10 9.33 -21.03
CA LYS A 232 16.25 9.47 -22.48
C LYS A 232 15.75 8.27 -23.30
N PRO A 233 15.97 6.99 -22.90
CA PRO A 233 15.46 5.84 -23.65
C PRO A 233 13.92 5.77 -23.74
N TYR A 234 13.21 6.36 -22.77
CA TYR A 234 11.76 6.33 -22.68
C TYR A 234 11.08 7.49 -23.41
N VAL A 235 11.78 8.60 -23.62
CA VAL A 235 11.24 9.80 -24.27
C VAL A 235 10.52 9.51 -25.60
N PRO A 236 11.05 8.71 -26.54
CA PRO A 236 10.34 8.47 -27.80
C PRO A 236 9.16 7.49 -27.69
N ARG A 237 8.94 6.86 -26.53
CA ARG A 237 7.90 5.84 -26.37
C ARG A 237 6.50 6.44 -26.36
N PRO A 238 5.52 5.81 -27.02
CA PRO A 238 4.12 6.28 -27.02
C PRO A 238 3.54 6.48 -25.61
N GLU A 239 3.87 5.59 -24.67
CA GLU A 239 3.38 5.62 -23.29
C GLU A 239 3.91 6.86 -22.53
N PHE A 240 5.20 7.18 -22.73
CA PHE A 240 5.82 8.39 -22.18
C PHE A 240 5.18 9.64 -22.76
N GLN A 241 4.98 9.67 -24.09
CA GLN A 241 4.36 10.77 -24.82
C GLN A 241 2.87 10.96 -24.53
N ALA A 242 2.19 9.91 -24.07
CA ALA A 242 0.80 9.99 -23.60
C ALA A 242 0.70 10.72 -22.26
N ALA A 243 1.74 10.59 -21.40
CA ALA A 243 1.79 11.20 -20.08
C ALA A 243 0.55 10.89 -19.22
N VAL A 244 0.08 9.65 -19.30
CA VAL A 244 -1.03 9.14 -18.50
C VAL A 244 -0.48 8.15 -17.50
N HIS A 245 -0.38 8.56 -16.24
CA HIS A 245 -0.02 7.65 -15.16
C HIS A 245 -1.17 6.69 -14.88
N GLY A 246 -0.84 5.50 -14.41
CA GLY A 246 -1.81 4.46 -14.10
C GLY A 246 -1.48 3.65 -12.87
N HIS A 247 -2.44 2.84 -12.45
CA HIS A 247 -2.30 1.86 -11.39
C HIS A 247 -2.45 0.47 -12.01
N VAL A 248 -1.44 -0.36 -11.82
CA VAL A 248 -1.56 -1.78 -12.08
C VAL A 248 -2.29 -2.42 -10.92
N ILE A 249 -3.46 -2.98 -11.20
CA ILE A 249 -4.29 -3.73 -10.27
C ILE A 249 -4.14 -5.20 -10.62
N ASP A 250 -3.76 -6.03 -9.65
CA ASP A 250 -3.59 -7.46 -9.87
C ASP A 250 -4.32 -8.24 -8.79
N LYS A 251 -5.46 -8.85 -9.15
CA LYS A 251 -6.22 -9.77 -8.28
C LYS A 251 -6.02 -11.23 -8.66
N THR A 252 -5.03 -11.51 -9.50
CA THR A 252 -4.72 -12.86 -9.94
C THR A 252 -4.40 -13.72 -8.73
N ASP A 253 -4.93 -14.93 -8.70
CA ASP A 253 -4.76 -15.90 -7.61
C ASP A 253 -5.36 -15.50 -6.24
N LEU A 254 -6.09 -14.39 -6.11
CA LEU A 254 -6.65 -13.99 -4.80
C LEU A 254 -7.50 -15.11 -4.19
N ASP A 255 -8.55 -15.54 -4.90
CA ASP A 255 -9.44 -16.62 -4.45
C ASP A 255 -8.69 -17.96 -4.31
N PHE A 256 -7.71 -18.20 -5.18
CA PHE A 256 -6.90 -19.41 -5.15
C PHE A 256 -6.08 -19.52 -3.85
N TYR A 257 -5.41 -18.45 -3.42
CA TYR A 257 -4.64 -18.45 -2.18
C TYR A 257 -5.51 -18.47 -0.92
N ARG A 258 -6.75 -17.94 -0.98
CA ARG A 258 -7.74 -18.14 0.09
C ARG A 258 -8.06 -19.61 0.31
N ALA A 259 -8.31 -20.33 -0.79
CA ALA A 259 -8.66 -21.75 -0.76
C ALA A 259 -7.45 -22.67 -0.52
N ASN A 260 -6.24 -22.25 -0.93
CA ASN A 260 -5.03 -23.05 -0.92
C ASN A 260 -3.89 -22.30 -0.22
N LYS A 261 -4.03 -22.06 1.09
CA LYS A 261 -3.09 -21.23 1.87
C LYS A 261 -1.64 -21.73 1.84
N LYS A 262 -1.40 -23.02 1.55
CA LYS A 262 -0.07 -23.62 1.43
C LYS A 262 0.52 -23.60 0.01
N ALA A 263 -0.25 -23.24 -1.01
CA ALA A 263 0.25 -23.24 -2.38
C ALA A 263 1.20 -22.06 -2.65
N LEU A 264 2.14 -22.27 -3.57
CA LEU A 264 2.80 -21.24 -4.37
C LEU A 264 2.61 -21.57 -5.85
N ARG A 265 1.80 -20.77 -6.54
CA ARG A 265 1.48 -20.96 -7.97
C ARG A 265 2.30 -20.04 -8.84
N VAL A 266 3.34 -20.59 -9.47
CA VAL A 266 4.12 -19.87 -10.49
C VAL A 266 3.28 -19.77 -11.76
N VAL A 267 3.01 -18.55 -12.24
CA VAL A 267 2.14 -18.27 -13.39
C VAL A 267 2.95 -17.72 -14.56
N ASP A 268 2.92 -18.41 -15.71
CA ASP A 268 3.57 -18.04 -16.98
C ASP A 268 5.05 -17.67 -16.85
N LYS A 269 5.75 -18.29 -15.90
CA LYS A 269 7.16 -18.06 -15.60
C LYS A 269 7.93 -19.37 -15.53
N VAL A 270 9.23 -19.31 -15.77
CA VAL A 270 10.14 -20.40 -15.38
C VAL A 270 10.06 -20.59 -13.86
N VAL A 271 10.34 -21.78 -13.35
CA VAL A 271 10.38 -22.02 -11.90
C VAL A 271 11.83 -21.95 -11.43
N ASP A 272 12.15 -20.92 -10.66
CA ASP A 272 13.47 -20.61 -10.12
C ASP A 272 13.35 -19.75 -8.85
N GLU A 273 14.47 -19.37 -8.23
CA GLU A 273 14.48 -18.60 -6.97
C GLU A 273 13.74 -17.25 -7.09
N ILE A 274 13.82 -16.59 -8.24
CA ILE A 274 13.23 -15.27 -8.49
C ILE A 274 11.72 -15.39 -8.64
N SER A 275 11.25 -16.24 -9.56
CA SER A 275 9.83 -16.47 -9.80
C SER A 275 9.10 -17.03 -8.57
N LEU A 276 9.79 -17.84 -7.74
CA LEU A 276 9.29 -18.28 -6.44
C LEU A 276 9.16 -17.10 -5.47
N GLY A 277 10.09 -16.15 -5.48
CA GLY A 277 10.01 -14.93 -4.67
C GLY A 277 8.84 -14.03 -5.07
N GLU A 278 8.63 -13.86 -6.38
CA GLU A 278 7.50 -13.08 -6.91
C GLU A 278 6.16 -13.74 -6.57
N THR A 279 6.12 -15.07 -6.62
CA THR A 279 4.94 -15.87 -6.26
C THR A 279 4.70 -15.81 -4.74
N LEU A 280 5.75 -15.89 -3.93
CA LEU A 280 5.69 -15.73 -2.48
C LEU A 280 5.13 -14.37 -2.10
N ALA A 281 5.64 -13.30 -2.71
CA ALA A 281 5.16 -11.94 -2.51
C ALA A 281 3.65 -11.82 -2.72
N ARG A 282 3.12 -12.35 -3.83
CA ARG A 282 1.68 -12.38 -4.11
C ARG A 282 0.92 -13.26 -3.12
N ALA A 283 1.46 -14.44 -2.81
CA ALA A 283 0.80 -15.38 -1.92
C ALA A 283 0.68 -14.83 -0.49
N ASP A 284 1.69 -14.13 0.01
CA ASP A 284 1.71 -13.49 1.33
C ASP A 284 0.76 -12.27 1.39
N ALA A 285 0.45 -11.65 0.25
CA ALA A 285 -0.65 -10.69 0.15
C ALA A 285 -2.03 -11.38 0.23
N PHE A 286 -2.25 -12.47 -0.51
CA PHE A 286 -3.61 -12.99 -0.72
C PHE A 286 -4.00 -14.24 0.07
N ARG A 287 -3.12 -14.87 0.85
CA ARG A 287 -3.49 -16.04 1.66
C ARG A 287 -4.21 -15.70 2.96
N HIS A 288 -3.90 -14.55 3.57
CA HIS A 288 -4.46 -14.09 4.86
C HIS A 288 -5.59 -13.06 4.72
N THR A 289 -6.77 -13.30 5.29
CA THR A 289 -7.89 -12.33 5.24
C THR A 289 -7.47 -11.02 5.90
N MET A 290 -8.24 -9.93 5.78
CA MET A 290 -7.80 -8.68 6.42
C MET A 290 -7.76 -8.84 7.94
N LYS A 291 -8.76 -9.50 8.52
CA LYS A 291 -8.71 -9.94 9.92
C LYS A 291 -7.47 -10.77 10.26
N GLU A 292 -7.14 -11.81 9.49
CA GLU A 292 -5.97 -12.64 9.78
C GLU A 292 -4.67 -11.83 9.73
N LYS A 293 -4.54 -10.90 8.77
CA LYS A 293 -3.40 -9.98 8.72
C LYS A 293 -3.34 -9.06 9.93
N ALA A 294 -4.47 -8.51 10.36
CA ALA A 294 -4.52 -7.69 11.57
C ALA A 294 -4.04 -8.49 12.79
N ASP A 295 -4.56 -9.70 13.01
CA ASP A 295 -4.13 -10.56 14.12
C ASP A 295 -2.61 -10.88 14.04
N LEU A 296 -2.11 -11.15 12.84
CA LEU A 296 -0.72 -11.47 12.57
C LEU A 296 0.23 -10.28 12.74
N TYR A 297 -0.18 -9.07 12.35
CA TYR A 297 0.57 -7.84 12.59
C TYR A 297 0.55 -7.42 14.05
N ASP A 298 -0.58 -7.57 14.75
CA ASP A 298 -0.66 -7.32 16.19
C ASP A 298 0.33 -8.24 16.93
N LYS A 299 0.31 -9.53 16.60
CA LYS A 299 1.26 -10.51 17.15
C LYS A 299 2.72 -10.12 16.83
N ALA A 300 3.02 -9.77 15.57
CA ALA A 300 4.37 -9.40 15.19
C ALA A 300 4.85 -8.11 15.87
N ALA A 301 3.96 -7.14 16.09
CA ALA A 301 4.26 -5.92 16.83
C ALA A 301 4.75 -6.26 18.24
N GLU A 302 4.05 -7.17 18.92
CA GLU A 302 4.31 -7.57 20.31
C GLU A 302 5.44 -8.59 20.50
N GLU A 303 5.90 -9.23 19.42
CA GLU A 303 6.99 -10.21 19.48
C GLU A 303 8.31 -9.65 18.96
N ARG A 304 8.26 -8.67 18.04
CA ARG A 304 9.43 -8.28 17.25
C ARG A 304 9.64 -6.80 17.06
N PHE A 305 8.59 -5.98 17.05
CA PHE A 305 8.73 -4.55 16.71
C PHE A 305 8.66 -3.62 17.92
N ILE A 306 7.81 -3.86 18.92
CA ILE A 306 7.68 -2.98 20.09
C ILE A 306 8.41 -3.59 21.28
N ASP A 307 9.60 -3.09 21.56
CA ASP A 307 10.30 -3.46 22.78
C ASP A 307 9.54 -2.92 24.00
N PRO A 308 9.16 -3.75 24.99
CA PRO A 308 8.35 -3.33 26.14
C PRO A 308 9.06 -2.32 27.06
N GLU A 309 10.39 -2.19 26.99
CA GLU A 309 11.12 -1.16 27.75
C GLU A 309 11.12 0.20 27.03
N ILE A 310 10.94 0.21 25.71
CA ILE A 310 11.03 1.41 24.86
C ILE A 310 9.63 1.92 24.50
N GLY A 311 8.74 1.03 24.06
CA GLY A 311 7.36 1.34 23.63
C GLY A 311 7.23 2.06 22.28
N MET A 312 8.30 2.15 21.49
CA MET A 312 8.31 2.84 20.18
C MET A 312 8.19 1.85 19.01
N ILE A 313 7.51 2.27 17.95
CA ILE A 313 7.52 1.56 16.65
C ILE A 313 8.83 1.89 15.91
N PRO A 314 9.64 0.87 15.54
CA PRO A 314 10.87 1.06 14.79
C PRO A 314 10.57 1.33 13.32
N HIS A 315 11.63 1.60 12.54
CA HIS A 315 11.51 1.59 11.09
C HIS A 315 11.30 0.16 10.60
N GLY A 316 12.05 -0.80 11.12
CA GLY A 316 12.04 -2.19 10.66
C GLY A 316 13.43 -2.78 10.77
N GLY A 317 13.65 -3.97 10.22
CA GLY A 317 14.92 -4.68 10.39
C GLY A 317 15.06 -5.82 9.39
N ALA A 318 16.05 -6.68 9.59
CA ALA A 318 16.15 -7.91 8.79
C ALA A 318 14.89 -8.79 9.00
N PRO A 319 14.42 -9.51 7.98
CA PRO A 319 13.28 -10.42 8.12
C PRO A 319 13.44 -11.38 9.30
N GLY A 320 12.43 -11.43 10.16
CA GLY A 320 12.44 -12.26 11.37
C GLY A 320 13.33 -11.76 12.51
N ALA A 321 13.96 -10.59 12.39
CA ALA A 321 14.72 -10.00 13.49
C ALA A 321 13.82 -9.73 14.71
N GLY A 322 14.33 -10.05 15.91
CA GLY A 322 13.74 -9.59 17.17
C GLY A 322 14.08 -8.14 17.46
N TYR A 323 13.67 -7.62 18.63
CA TYR A 323 13.82 -6.21 19.00
C TYR A 323 15.21 -5.62 18.79
N SER A 324 16.27 -6.36 19.14
CA SER A 324 17.65 -5.89 19.04
C SER A 324 18.17 -5.76 17.61
N GLY A 325 17.49 -6.35 16.62
CA GLY A 325 17.83 -6.26 15.20
C GLY A 325 17.00 -5.23 14.44
N GLN A 326 16.16 -4.45 15.12
CA GLN A 326 15.35 -3.40 14.53
C GLN A 326 16.14 -2.09 14.47
N VAL A 327 15.96 -1.35 13.38
CA VAL A 327 16.48 0.00 13.16
C VAL A 327 15.41 1.00 13.57
N GLU A 328 15.78 2.02 14.33
CA GLU A 328 14.84 3.02 14.80
C GLU A 328 14.33 3.91 13.67
N SER A 329 13.07 4.33 13.76
CA SER A 329 12.50 5.26 12.79
C SER A 329 12.88 6.69 13.12
N PHE A 330 13.42 7.41 12.13
CA PHE A 330 13.59 8.86 12.23
C PHE A 330 12.25 9.58 12.39
N ASP A 331 11.14 8.96 12.05
CA ASP A 331 9.79 9.49 12.27
C ASP A 331 9.04 8.67 13.34
N GLY A 332 9.78 8.12 14.30
CA GLY A 332 9.28 7.19 15.32
C GLY A 332 8.06 7.69 16.09
N ALA A 333 8.01 8.97 16.46
CA ALA A 333 6.85 9.55 17.13
C ALA A 333 5.56 9.44 16.30
N LEU A 334 5.65 9.65 14.98
CA LEU A 334 4.49 9.56 14.08
C LEU A 334 4.00 8.11 14.00
N TRP A 335 4.88 7.16 13.71
CA TRP A 335 4.49 5.76 13.53
C TRP A 335 4.02 5.10 14.83
N THR A 336 4.61 5.48 15.95
CA THR A 336 4.17 5.03 17.28
C THR A 336 2.76 5.55 17.59
N ALA A 337 2.45 6.81 17.24
CA ALA A 337 1.12 7.36 17.42
C ALA A 337 0.07 6.74 16.48
N VAL A 338 0.45 6.42 15.23
CA VAL A 338 -0.43 5.69 14.29
C VAL A 338 -0.79 4.31 14.85
N TYR A 339 0.20 3.56 15.34
CA TYR A 339 -0.05 2.27 16.00
C TYR A 339 -0.92 2.43 17.26
N LEU A 340 -0.59 3.39 18.14
CA LEU A 340 -1.37 3.70 19.35
C LEU A 340 -2.83 3.95 19.01
N ALA A 341 -3.11 4.80 18.02
CA ALA A 341 -4.47 5.08 17.58
C ALA A 341 -5.18 3.83 17.04
N GLY A 342 -4.47 2.96 16.31
CA GLY A 342 -4.98 1.64 15.92
C GLY A 342 -5.38 0.79 17.12
N GLN A 343 -4.58 0.76 18.19
CA GLN A 343 -4.89 0.05 19.43
C GLN A 343 -6.05 0.68 20.21
N VAL A 344 -6.21 2.01 20.17
CA VAL A 344 -7.41 2.68 20.72
C VAL A 344 -8.66 2.22 19.97
N PHE A 345 -8.64 2.23 18.64
CA PHE A 345 -9.77 1.75 17.84
C PHE A 345 -10.06 0.27 18.08
N ARG A 346 -9.02 -0.58 18.16
CA ARG A 346 -9.15 -1.99 18.53
C ARG A 346 -9.88 -2.14 19.86
N PHE A 347 -9.39 -1.49 20.92
CA PHE A 347 -10.01 -1.56 22.24
C PHE A 347 -11.47 -1.08 22.21
N GLN A 348 -11.76 0.00 21.50
CA GLN A 348 -13.13 0.50 21.40
C GLN A 348 -14.09 -0.43 20.65
N VAL A 349 -13.57 -1.30 19.77
CA VAL A 349 -14.35 -2.29 19.02
C VAL A 349 -14.46 -3.61 19.78
N THR A 350 -13.39 -4.05 20.44
CA THR A 350 -13.28 -5.41 21.01
C THR A 350 -13.31 -5.47 22.53
N GLY A 351 -12.96 -4.38 23.21
CA GLY A 351 -12.75 -4.34 24.67
C GLY A 351 -11.49 -5.09 25.15
N GLU A 352 -10.63 -5.57 24.25
CA GLU A 352 -9.50 -6.43 24.60
C GLU A 352 -8.47 -5.72 25.50
N PRO A 353 -8.21 -6.19 26.74
CA PRO A 353 -7.30 -5.54 27.67
C PRO A 353 -5.88 -5.34 27.12
N LYS A 354 -5.43 -6.23 26.23
CA LYS A 354 -4.12 -6.15 25.58
C LYS A 354 -3.97 -4.90 24.71
N ALA A 355 -5.02 -4.53 23.96
CA ALA A 355 -5.01 -3.31 23.17
C ALA A 355 -4.86 -2.07 24.07
N LYS A 356 -5.55 -2.04 25.22
CA LYS A 356 -5.38 -0.97 26.22
C LYS A 356 -3.97 -0.94 26.81
N ALA A 357 -3.37 -2.10 27.12
CA ALA A 357 -1.99 -2.17 27.59
C ALA A 357 -1.00 -1.63 26.56
N ASN A 358 -1.20 -1.94 25.27
CA ASN A 358 -0.40 -1.41 24.18
C ASN A 358 -0.54 0.13 24.05
N VAL A 359 -1.74 0.69 24.29
CA VAL A 359 -1.95 2.14 24.37
C VAL A 359 -1.17 2.76 25.52
N VAL A 360 -1.19 2.16 26.72
CA VAL A 360 -0.44 2.66 27.88
C VAL A 360 1.06 2.67 27.60
N LEU A 361 1.59 1.57 27.06
CA LEU A 361 3.02 1.42 26.73
C LEU A 361 3.48 2.48 25.71
N THR A 362 2.73 2.63 24.62
CA THR A 362 3.11 3.53 23.52
C THR A 362 2.87 5.00 23.87
N LEU A 363 1.85 5.31 24.69
CA LEU A 363 1.64 6.66 25.20
C LEU A 363 2.78 7.09 26.13
N ASP A 364 3.22 6.21 27.03
CA ASP A 364 4.36 6.48 27.90
C ASP A 364 5.63 6.80 27.10
N ALA A 365 5.89 6.04 26.04
CA ALA A 365 7.01 6.29 25.12
C ALA A 365 6.92 7.65 24.44
N LEU A 366 5.74 8.03 23.92
CA LEU A 366 5.52 9.33 23.28
C LEU A 366 5.64 10.51 24.25
N LEU A 367 5.29 10.33 25.53
CA LEU A 367 5.45 11.36 26.56
C LEU A 367 6.92 11.57 26.91
N LYS A 368 7.70 10.48 27.02
CA LYS A 368 9.15 10.51 27.25
C LYS A 368 9.91 11.32 26.19
N LEU A 369 9.42 11.36 24.94
CA LEU A 369 10.08 12.13 23.86
C LEU A 369 10.25 13.62 24.19
N GLN A 370 9.32 14.23 24.94
CA GLN A 370 9.47 15.61 25.40
C GLN A 370 10.25 15.69 26.72
N GLU A 371 9.92 14.81 27.66
CA GLU A 371 10.48 14.84 29.02
C GLU A 371 11.99 14.58 29.07
N MET A 372 12.50 13.74 28.17
CA MET A 372 13.90 13.30 28.19
C MET A 372 14.89 14.34 27.66
N THR A 373 14.45 15.36 26.94
CA THR A 373 15.36 16.36 26.36
C THR A 373 15.93 17.30 27.43
N GLY A 374 15.23 17.47 28.56
CA GLY A 374 15.52 18.51 29.56
C GLY A 374 15.24 19.94 29.08
N ASP A 375 14.72 20.10 27.86
CA ASP A 375 14.40 21.37 27.23
C ASP A 375 13.06 21.27 26.52
N TRP A 376 12.03 21.84 27.13
CA TRP A 376 10.65 21.84 26.63
C TRP A 376 10.45 22.63 25.33
N LYS A 377 11.47 23.34 24.83
CA LYS A 377 11.41 24.00 23.51
C LYS A 377 11.57 23.02 22.35
N GLN A 378 12.01 21.81 22.63
CA GLN A 378 12.27 20.76 21.66
C GLN A 378 11.83 19.40 22.21
N PHE A 379 11.82 18.41 21.32
CA PHE A 379 11.45 17.04 21.65
C PHE A 379 12.25 16.06 20.78
N ALA A 380 12.41 14.85 21.29
CA ALA A 380 13.09 13.77 20.61
C ALA A 380 12.25 13.21 19.45
N ARG A 381 12.93 12.68 18.42
CA ARG A 381 12.30 12.02 17.27
C ARG A 381 11.83 10.61 17.61
N THR A 382 12.68 9.88 18.34
CA THR A 382 12.49 8.49 18.73
C THR A 382 13.38 8.13 19.93
N LEU A 383 13.18 6.93 20.48
CA LEU A 383 13.93 6.34 21.58
C LEU A 383 14.56 5.01 21.17
N ARG A 384 15.66 4.64 21.82
CA ARG A 384 16.26 3.30 21.76
C ARG A 384 16.81 2.85 23.10
N LYS A 385 17.17 1.57 23.22
CA LYS A 385 17.93 1.06 24.37
C LYS A 385 19.33 1.69 24.42
N ALA A 386 19.79 2.01 25.62
CA ALA A 386 21.11 2.58 25.80
C ALA A 386 22.21 1.63 25.31
N THR A 387 23.10 2.16 24.48
CA THR A 387 24.31 1.50 23.99
C THR A 387 25.50 1.70 24.93
N GLY A 388 25.37 2.63 25.88
CA GLY A 388 26.40 3.01 26.85
C GLY A 388 27.42 4.03 26.32
N SER A 389 27.37 4.39 25.03
CA SER A 389 28.26 5.39 24.43
C SER A 389 27.58 6.14 23.28
N PRO A 390 26.47 6.86 23.55
CA PRO A 390 25.74 7.58 22.52
C PRO A 390 26.64 8.58 21.81
N GLN A 391 26.54 8.62 20.49
CA GLN A 391 27.18 9.64 19.66
C GLN A 391 26.11 10.52 19.04
N PRO A 392 26.34 11.85 18.92
CA PRO A 392 25.41 12.72 18.21
C PRO A 392 25.04 12.14 16.84
N PRO A 393 23.74 12.15 16.47
CA PRO A 393 22.63 12.89 17.09
C PRO A 393 21.91 12.18 18.27
N TRP A 394 22.45 11.08 18.81
CA TRP A 394 21.89 10.38 19.96
C TRP A 394 22.46 10.91 21.28
N TYR A 395 21.62 10.92 22.32
CA TYR A 395 21.96 11.38 23.65
C TYR A 395 21.47 10.38 24.71
N ALA A 396 22.25 10.20 25.77
CA ALA A 396 21.85 9.37 26.90
C ALA A 396 20.63 9.97 27.61
N GLY A 397 19.67 9.12 27.95
CA GLY A 397 18.67 9.46 28.96
C GLY A 397 19.31 9.60 30.34
N THR A 398 18.59 10.24 31.25
CA THR A 398 19.02 10.46 32.64
C THR A 398 17.97 9.95 33.62
N GLY A 399 18.36 9.77 34.89
CA GLY A 399 17.45 9.35 35.95
C GLY A 399 16.71 8.06 35.63
N ALA A 400 15.37 8.10 35.69
CA ALA A 400 14.50 6.95 35.40
C ALA A 400 14.58 6.46 33.94
N ASN A 401 15.16 7.26 33.03
CA ASN A 401 15.34 6.92 31.63
C ASN A 401 16.82 6.63 31.27
N ALA A 402 17.69 6.40 32.25
CA ALA A 402 19.12 6.14 32.01
C ALA A 402 19.40 4.86 31.19
N ASN A 403 18.42 3.96 31.09
CA ASN A 403 18.46 2.77 30.23
C ASN A 403 18.09 3.06 28.76
N LEU A 404 17.75 4.30 28.43
CA LEU A 404 17.33 4.72 27.09
C LEU A 404 18.30 5.75 26.51
N GLU A 405 18.32 5.83 25.18
CA GLU A 405 18.90 6.94 24.41
C GLU A 405 17.80 7.57 23.56
N TRP A 406 17.94 8.87 23.29
CA TRP A 406 16.98 9.61 22.49
C TRP A 406 17.65 10.31 21.31
N LEU A 407 16.93 10.38 20.19
CA LEU A 407 17.40 11.02 18.97
C LEU A 407 16.90 12.46 18.89
N ALA A 408 17.80 13.44 18.81
CA ALA A 408 17.42 14.85 18.73
C ALA A 408 16.80 15.26 17.38
N GLY A 409 16.15 16.42 17.36
CA GLY A 409 15.67 17.06 16.14
C GLY A 409 14.25 16.70 15.73
N GLY A 410 13.30 16.77 16.67
CA GLY A 410 11.86 16.74 16.38
C GLY A 410 11.48 17.74 15.28
N ASN A 411 10.55 17.36 14.41
CA ASN A 411 10.11 18.15 13.26
C ASN A 411 8.58 18.09 13.11
N ASN A 412 8.09 18.61 11.98
CA ASN A 412 6.67 18.64 11.65
C ASN A 412 5.98 17.25 11.60
N ASP A 413 6.68 16.19 11.25
CA ASP A 413 6.07 14.85 11.18
C ASP A 413 5.83 14.32 12.59
N MET A 414 6.85 14.45 13.44
CA MET A 414 6.80 13.91 14.81
C MET A 414 5.88 14.70 15.71
N ILE A 415 5.73 16.02 15.52
CA ILE A 415 4.77 16.81 16.30
C ILE A 415 3.32 16.37 16.00
N LYS A 416 2.99 16.00 14.76
CA LYS A 416 1.67 15.40 14.46
C LYS A 416 1.49 14.07 15.17
N GLY A 417 2.55 13.26 15.25
CA GLY A 417 2.57 12.06 16.09
C GLY A 417 2.23 12.36 17.55
N LEU A 418 2.89 13.34 18.17
CA LEU A 418 2.61 13.73 19.56
C LEU A 418 1.16 14.20 19.74
N PHE A 419 0.66 15.08 18.86
CA PHE A 419 -0.73 15.52 18.93
C PHE A 419 -1.71 14.35 18.85
N TYR A 420 -1.50 13.44 17.90
CA TYR A 420 -2.39 12.32 17.68
C TYR A 420 -2.34 11.31 18.82
N GLY A 421 -1.13 10.92 19.25
CA GLY A 421 -0.95 9.97 20.34
C GLY A 421 -1.51 10.48 21.67
N TYR A 422 -1.29 11.76 21.99
CA TYR A 422 -1.79 12.36 23.23
C TYR A 422 -3.32 12.46 23.22
N LEU A 423 -3.91 12.90 22.10
CA LEU A 423 -5.36 12.98 21.96
C LEU A 423 -6.02 11.61 22.09
N MET A 424 -5.55 10.62 21.34
CA MET A 424 -6.14 9.27 21.32
C MET A 424 -5.90 8.53 22.64
N GLY A 425 -4.72 8.69 23.23
CA GLY A 425 -4.40 8.15 24.55
C GLY A 425 -5.26 8.76 25.65
N TRP A 426 -5.42 10.09 25.65
CA TRP A 426 -6.30 10.80 26.58
C TRP A 426 -7.77 10.39 26.42
N GLU A 427 -8.27 10.32 25.18
CA GLU A 427 -9.62 9.84 24.87
C GLU A 427 -9.88 8.49 25.53
N LEU A 428 -8.96 7.54 25.39
CA LEU A 428 -9.16 6.21 25.95
C LEU A 428 -9.04 6.21 27.48
N LEU A 429 -8.00 6.84 28.03
CA LEU A 429 -7.56 6.62 29.41
C LEU A 429 -8.02 7.69 30.42
N CYS A 430 -8.36 8.89 29.96
CA CYS A 430 -8.52 10.07 30.83
C CYS A 430 -9.88 10.77 30.65
N GLU A 431 -10.40 10.83 29.41
CA GLU A 431 -11.63 11.53 29.08
C GLU A 431 -12.81 11.09 29.97
N GLY A 432 -13.57 12.07 30.48
CA GLY A 432 -14.71 11.83 31.35
C GLY A 432 -14.35 11.42 32.79
N GLY A 433 -13.10 11.64 33.23
CA GLY A 433 -12.68 11.35 34.60
C GLY A 433 -12.40 9.86 34.86
N LYS A 434 -11.98 9.12 33.83
CA LYS A 434 -11.59 7.71 33.96
C LYS A 434 -10.41 7.55 34.94
N THR A 435 -10.48 6.52 35.78
CA THR A 435 -9.51 6.27 36.86
C THR A 435 -8.51 5.16 36.52
N GLY A 436 -7.40 5.08 37.26
CA GLY A 436 -6.38 4.03 37.17
C GLY A 436 -5.17 4.38 36.28
N HIS A 437 -5.14 5.58 35.69
CA HIS A 437 -4.05 6.10 34.87
C HIS A 437 -3.73 7.57 35.17
N GLU A 438 -4.04 8.03 36.38
CA GLU A 438 -3.99 9.44 36.79
C GLU A 438 -2.62 10.08 36.54
N ALA A 439 -1.53 9.36 36.84
CA ALA A 439 -0.16 9.83 36.60
C ALA A 439 0.15 10.03 35.10
N LEU A 440 -0.34 9.13 34.25
CA LEU A 440 -0.16 9.24 32.80
C LEU A 440 -1.03 10.38 32.25
N CYS A 441 -2.26 10.53 32.72
CA CYS A 441 -3.15 11.63 32.37
C CYS A 441 -2.58 13.00 32.78
N ALA A 442 -1.95 13.09 33.96
CA ALA A 442 -1.24 14.30 34.39
C ALA A 442 -0.11 14.66 33.41
N ARG A 443 0.71 13.70 33.02
CA ARG A 443 1.78 13.90 32.03
C ARG A 443 1.25 14.33 30.66
N VAL A 444 0.13 13.76 30.19
CA VAL A 444 -0.50 14.22 28.94
C VAL A 444 -0.86 15.71 29.01
N ARG A 445 -1.45 16.17 30.12
CA ARG A 445 -1.80 17.59 30.29
C ARG A 445 -0.55 18.48 30.33
N THR A 446 0.46 18.11 31.11
CA THR A 446 1.73 18.83 31.19
C THR A 446 2.40 18.92 29.81
N ASN A 447 2.52 17.80 29.11
CA ASN A 447 3.18 17.75 27.82
C ASN A 447 2.37 18.48 26.74
N ALA A 448 1.05 18.39 26.74
CA ALA A 448 0.20 19.16 25.83
C ALA A 448 0.32 20.68 26.06
N LYS A 449 0.46 21.11 27.32
CA LYS A 449 0.73 22.52 27.64
C LYS A 449 2.08 22.98 27.06
N HIS A 450 3.14 22.21 27.27
CA HIS A 450 4.47 22.52 26.73
C HIS A 450 4.49 22.52 25.19
N LEU A 451 3.73 21.64 24.54
CA LEU A 451 3.54 21.71 23.08
C LEU A 451 2.93 23.05 22.64
N ALA A 452 1.99 23.60 23.42
CA ALA A 452 1.31 24.85 23.09
C ALA A 452 2.17 26.10 23.41
N ASP A 453 2.94 26.06 24.50
CA ASP A 453 3.63 27.24 25.04
C ASP A 453 5.10 27.33 24.67
N ASP A 454 5.81 26.20 24.71
CA ASP A 454 7.28 26.18 24.75
C ASP A 454 7.88 25.67 23.45
N VAL A 455 7.31 24.61 22.86
CA VAL A 455 7.88 23.97 21.67
C VAL A 455 7.95 24.96 20.51
N GLN A 456 9.12 25.00 19.86
CA GLN A 456 9.31 25.80 18.66
C GLN A 456 8.63 25.14 17.45
N LEU A 457 7.32 25.33 17.33
CA LEU A 457 6.46 24.72 16.32
C LEU A 457 6.67 25.24 14.87
N GLY A 458 7.78 25.94 14.58
CA GLY A 458 8.01 26.71 13.36
C GLY A 458 9.00 26.08 12.36
N GLY A 459 8.47 25.58 11.24
CA GLY A 459 9.22 25.51 9.98
C GLY A 459 9.11 26.85 9.24
N SER A 460 10.21 27.62 9.23
CA SER A 460 10.41 28.92 8.55
C SER A 460 9.57 30.12 9.05
N ASN A 461 10.16 31.31 9.00
CA ASN A 461 9.67 32.61 9.49
C ASN A 461 8.42 33.17 8.77
N ALA A 462 7.57 32.32 8.18
CA ALA A 462 6.37 32.74 7.48
C ALA A 462 5.16 32.72 8.43
N PRO A 463 4.49 33.86 8.70
CA PRO A 463 3.32 33.90 9.57
C PRO A 463 2.15 33.00 9.10
N ALA A 464 2.12 32.64 7.82
CA ALA A 464 1.10 31.74 7.25
C ALA A 464 1.31 30.24 7.54
N SER A 465 2.52 29.78 7.92
CA SER A 465 2.75 28.36 8.28
C SER A 465 2.56 28.11 9.78
N ALA A 466 2.61 29.16 10.60
CA ALA A 466 2.59 29.07 12.06
C ALA A 466 1.29 28.43 12.60
N TRP A 467 0.14 28.65 11.97
CA TRP A 467 -1.13 28.10 12.47
C TRP A 467 -1.21 26.57 12.33
N THR A 468 -0.53 25.96 11.35
CA THR A 468 -0.65 24.52 11.06
C THR A 468 -0.29 23.61 12.24
N ASN A 469 0.64 24.05 13.10
CA ASN A 469 1.01 23.36 14.33
C ASN A 469 0.52 24.06 15.59
N LYS A 470 0.42 25.40 15.59
CA LYS A 470 -0.05 26.13 16.78
C LYS A 470 -1.55 25.92 17.04
N LEU A 471 -2.37 25.79 16.00
CA LEU A 471 -3.79 25.45 16.14
C LEU A 471 -3.99 24.12 16.88
N PRO A 472 -3.51 22.96 16.39
CA PRO A 472 -3.72 21.70 17.08
C PRO A 472 -3.05 21.65 18.45
N ALA A 473 -1.94 22.35 18.68
CA ALA A 473 -1.31 22.42 20.01
C ALA A 473 -2.21 23.14 21.04
N ALA A 474 -2.67 24.35 20.73
CA ALA A 474 -3.56 25.10 21.61
C ALA A 474 -4.91 24.39 21.81
N TRP A 475 -5.47 23.85 20.73
CA TRP A 475 -6.74 23.13 20.77
C TRP A 475 -6.66 21.83 21.58
N LEU A 476 -5.58 21.07 21.42
CA LEU A 476 -5.33 19.87 22.22
C LEU A 476 -5.27 20.23 23.71
N TYR A 477 -4.47 21.22 24.11
CA TYR A 477 -4.39 21.58 25.52
C TYR A 477 -5.72 22.06 26.08
N ALA A 478 -6.48 22.85 25.30
CA ALA A 478 -7.83 23.27 25.68
C ALA A 478 -8.78 22.09 25.92
N VAL A 479 -8.64 21.01 25.14
CA VAL A 479 -9.45 19.79 25.28
C VAL A 479 -9.03 18.92 26.47
N VAL A 480 -7.72 18.77 26.73
CA VAL A 480 -7.25 17.77 27.72
C VAL A 480 -7.11 18.30 29.14
N THR A 481 -7.06 19.63 29.33
CA THR A 481 -6.87 20.25 30.64
C THR A 481 -8.13 20.14 31.52
N ASP A 482 -7.95 19.90 32.81
CA ASP A 482 -9.04 19.94 33.80
C ASP A 482 -9.25 21.36 34.37
N ASN A 483 -8.33 22.29 34.08
CA ASN A 483 -8.45 23.68 34.53
C ASN A 483 -9.36 24.45 33.56
N SER A 484 -10.57 24.78 34.02
CA SER A 484 -11.57 25.50 33.22
C SER A 484 -11.10 26.87 32.70
N GLY A 485 -10.25 27.58 33.45
CA GLY A 485 -9.66 28.86 33.03
C GLY A 485 -8.66 28.67 31.88
N ASP A 486 -7.80 27.66 31.99
CA ASP A 486 -6.89 27.28 30.90
C ASP A 486 -7.69 26.81 29.68
N ALA A 487 -8.69 25.94 29.86
CA ALA A 487 -9.53 25.44 28.77
C ALA A 487 -10.13 26.61 27.97
N LEU A 488 -10.69 27.62 28.64
CA LEU A 488 -11.25 28.81 27.99
C LEU A 488 -10.17 29.67 27.30
N SER A 489 -9.03 29.90 27.95
CA SER A 489 -7.92 30.70 27.40
C SER A 489 -7.33 30.07 26.13
N TYR A 490 -7.07 28.77 26.16
CA TYR A 490 -6.51 28.06 25.02
C TYR A 490 -7.53 27.79 23.93
N LYS A 491 -8.83 27.65 24.28
CA LYS A 491 -9.93 27.68 23.30
C LYS A 491 -9.92 28.99 22.53
N THR A 492 -9.86 30.13 23.23
CA THR A 492 -9.80 31.47 22.60
C THR A 492 -8.57 31.60 21.70
N THR A 493 -7.42 31.09 22.16
CA THR A 493 -6.18 31.06 21.37
C THR A 493 -6.34 30.20 20.11
N ALA A 494 -6.93 29.01 20.23
CA ALA A 494 -7.21 28.11 19.12
C ALA A 494 -8.21 28.72 18.13
N GLU A 495 -9.25 29.42 18.61
CA GLU A 495 -10.20 30.18 17.78
C GLU A 495 -9.48 31.23 16.92
N GLY A 496 -8.52 31.95 17.51
CA GLY A 496 -7.68 32.90 16.77
C GLY A 496 -6.91 32.24 15.63
N TYR A 497 -6.27 31.09 15.89
CA TYR A 497 -5.60 30.32 14.83
C TYR A 497 -6.59 29.71 13.81
N TRP A 498 -7.77 29.29 14.26
CA TRP A 498 -8.82 28.72 13.42
C TRP A 498 -9.34 29.73 12.40
N LEU A 499 -9.56 30.99 12.81
CA LEU A 499 -9.98 32.07 11.90
C LEU A 499 -8.98 32.29 10.75
N ILE A 500 -7.68 32.11 11.02
CA ILE A 500 -6.62 32.21 10.01
C ILE A 500 -6.51 30.92 9.18
N GLY A 501 -6.58 29.76 9.85
CA GLY A 501 -6.34 28.45 9.24
C GLY A 501 -7.50 27.96 8.39
N LYS A 502 -8.75 28.25 8.74
CA LYS A 502 -9.94 27.75 8.04
C LYS A 502 -9.98 28.16 6.55
N PRO A 503 -9.76 29.44 6.17
CA PRO A 503 -9.67 29.80 4.75
C PRO A 503 -8.53 29.09 4.02
N ALA A 504 -7.37 28.91 4.68
CA ALA A 504 -6.24 28.20 4.10
C ALA A 504 -6.55 26.71 3.88
N LEU A 505 -7.12 26.02 4.87
CA LEU A 505 -7.60 24.64 4.77
C LEU A 505 -8.55 24.45 3.59
N ALA A 506 -9.51 25.37 3.42
CA ALA A 506 -10.45 25.31 2.31
C ALA A 506 -9.77 25.52 0.94
N ALA A 507 -8.71 26.32 0.89
CA ALA A 507 -7.98 26.64 -0.33
C ALA A 507 -6.90 25.60 -0.72
N THR A 508 -6.48 24.74 0.23
CA THR A 508 -5.37 23.79 0.02
C THR A 508 -5.79 22.34 0.30
N PRO A 509 -6.80 21.78 -0.40
CA PRO A 509 -7.00 20.33 -0.38
C PRO A 509 -5.73 19.63 -0.90
N VAL A 510 -5.53 18.37 -0.53
CA VAL A 510 -4.44 17.59 -1.11
C VAL A 510 -4.61 17.52 -2.62
N THR A 511 -3.52 17.74 -3.36
CA THR A 511 -3.55 17.76 -4.83
C THR A 511 -2.75 16.60 -5.40
N TYR A 512 -3.27 16.06 -6.50
CA TYR A 512 -2.58 15.16 -7.41
C TYR A 512 -2.71 15.72 -8.81
N THR A 513 -1.59 15.89 -9.51
CA THR A 513 -1.59 16.42 -10.88
C THR A 513 -0.68 15.57 -11.75
N GLN A 514 -1.26 14.73 -12.61
CA GLN A 514 -0.51 13.98 -13.65
C GLN A 514 0.71 13.22 -13.09
N GLY A 515 0.55 12.46 -12.00
CA GLY A 515 1.65 11.71 -11.38
C GLY A 515 2.55 12.53 -10.45
N ILE A 516 2.28 13.83 -10.29
CA ILE A 516 2.97 14.71 -9.36
C ILE A 516 2.15 14.84 -8.09
N VAL A 517 2.70 14.37 -6.97
CA VAL A 517 2.11 14.48 -5.64
C VAL A 517 3.16 14.25 -4.56
N ASP A 518 2.93 14.83 -3.38
CA ASP A 518 3.71 14.56 -2.18
C ASP A 518 3.08 13.39 -1.43
N TRP A 519 3.51 12.16 -1.67
CA TRP A 519 2.91 10.99 -0.99
C TRP A 519 3.11 11.04 0.54
N SER A 520 4.25 11.59 1.00
CA SER A 520 4.52 11.75 2.42
C SER A 520 3.64 12.85 3.02
N GLY A 521 3.59 14.01 2.37
CA GLY A 521 2.73 15.12 2.76
C GLY A 521 1.24 14.74 2.74
N THR A 522 0.80 13.98 1.74
CA THR A 522 -0.57 13.47 1.62
C THR A 522 -0.97 12.61 2.80
N HIS A 523 -0.08 11.72 3.26
CA HIS A 523 -0.31 10.95 4.47
C HIS A 523 -0.35 11.85 5.70
N LEU A 524 0.64 12.73 5.86
CA LEU A 524 0.73 13.60 7.02
C LEU A 524 -0.51 14.49 7.15
N THR A 525 -1.04 15.01 6.04
CA THR A 525 -2.30 15.74 6.00
C THR A 525 -3.47 14.87 6.48
N SER A 526 -3.55 13.60 6.08
CA SER A 526 -4.61 12.70 6.59
C SER A 526 -4.55 12.51 8.11
N ILE A 527 -3.36 12.43 8.70
CA ILE A 527 -3.18 12.39 10.16
C ILE A 527 -3.60 13.73 10.78
N GLY A 528 -3.16 14.85 10.20
CA GLY A 528 -3.55 16.21 10.60
C GLY A 528 -5.06 16.44 10.60
N ASP A 529 -5.75 15.90 9.60
CA ASP A 529 -7.20 16.01 9.46
C ASP A 529 -7.93 15.17 10.49
N MET A 530 -7.47 13.94 10.76
CA MET A 530 -8.02 13.13 11.84
C MET A 530 -7.88 13.84 13.20
N ILE A 531 -6.69 14.39 13.51
CA ILE A 531 -6.46 15.15 14.74
C ILE A 531 -7.50 16.29 14.85
N GLN A 532 -7.64 17.11 13.80
CA GLN A 532 -8.55 18.26 13.80
C GLN A 532 -10.02 17.84 13.88
N VAL A 533 -10.44 16.77 13.20
CA VAL A 533 -11.82 16.25 13.32
C VAL A 533 -12.10 15.75 14.74
N PHE A 534 -11.16 15.03 15.36
CA PHE A 534 -11.33 14.54 16.72
C PHE A 534 -11.36 15.66 17.76
N LEU A 535 -10.55 16.71 17.57
CA LEU A 535 -10.62 17.91 18.41
C LEU A 535 -11.92 18.69 18.19
N ALA A 536 -12.36 18.85 16.93
CA ALA A 536 -13.61 19.54 16.59
C ALA A 536 -14.86 18.89 17.17
N LYS A 537 -14.88 17.55 17.27
CA LYS A 537 -15.97 16.82 17.93
C LYS A 537 -16.03 17.05 19.44
N ARG A 538 -14.94 17.48 20.06
CA ARG A 538 -14.82 17.68 21.52
C ARG A 538 -14.97 19.13 21.93
N MET A 539 -14.44 20.04 21.13
CA MET A 539 -14.47 21.47 21.39
C MET A 539 -14.58 22.21 20.08
N ASP A 540 -15.74 22.82 19.85
CA ASP A 540 -15.96 23.64 18.66
C ASP A 540 -15.32 25.03 18.81
N LEU A 541 -14.70 25.51 17.73
CA LEU A 541 -13.97 26.79 17.64
C LEU A 541 -14.72 27.82 16.77
N GLY A 542 -16.06 27.81 16.82
CA GLY A 542 -16.88 28.80 16.11
C GLY A 542 -18.10 28.25 15.36
N GLY A 543 -18.68 27.13 15.79
CA GLY A 543 -19.96 26.63 15.29
C GLY A 543 -19.89 25.78 14.03
N ASN A 544 -18.69 25.59 13.45
CA ASN A 544 -18.55 24.98 12.11
C ASN A 544 -17.23 24.24 11.89
N ALA A 545 -16.46 23.95 12.94
CA ALA A 545 -15.16 23.30 12.80
C ALA A 545 -15.30 21.90 12.16
N VAL A 546 -16.27 21.10 12.63
CA VAL A 546 -16.55 19.77 12.08
C VAL A 546 -16.96 19.85 10.61
N ASP A 547 -17.81 20.81 10.23
CA ASP A 547 -18.30 20.95 8.85
C ASP A 547 -17.21 21.44 7.89
N ALA A 548 -16.33 22.34 8.37
CA ALA A 548 -15.18 22.80 7.60
C ALA A 548 -14.19 21.64 7.35
N MET A 549 -13.90 20.83 8.37
CA MET A 549 -13.05 19.65 8.21
C MET A 549 -13.68 18.60 7.31
N ARG A 550 -15.00 18.37 7.42
CA ARG A 550 -15.75 17.50 6.49
C ARG A 550 -15.57 17.96 5.04
N SER A 551 -15.75 19.25 4.80
CA SER A 551 -15.62 19.84 3.46
C SER A 551 -14.18 19.72 2.92
N HIS A 552 -13.17 19.90 3.77
CA HIS A 552 -11.77 19.70 3.40
C HIS A 552 -11.48 18.23 3.03
N ILE A 553 -11.94 17.28 3.84
CA ILE A 553 -11.78 15.83 3.57
C ILE A 553 -12.48 15.46 2.25
N ASP A 554 -13.67 16.00 2.00
CA ASP A 554 -14.39 15.77 0.75
C ASP A 554 -13.62 16.29 -0.47
N ALA A 555 -13.04 17.49 -0.37
CA ALA A 555 -12.23 18.08 -1.44
C ALA A 555 -10.91 17.33 -1.68
N SER A 556 -10.20 16.97 -0.61
CA SER A 556 -8.96 16.18 -0.67
C SER A 556 -9.21 14.78 -1.22
N HIS A 557 -10.29 14.10 -0.79
CA HIS A 557 -10.67 12.80 -1.35
C HIS A 557 -11.03 12.92 -2.83
N LYS A 558 -11.79 13.94 -3.25
CA LYS A 558 -12.12 14.14 -4.67
C LYS A 558 -10.87 14.25 -5.54
N ASN A 559 -9.82 14.92 -5.07
CA ASN A 559 -8.55 15.02 -5.80
C ASN A 559 -7.75 13.71 -5.83
N LEU A 560 -8.00 12.82 -4.88
CA LEU A 560 -7.28 11.55 -4.71
C LEU A 560 -8.13 10.32 -5.04
N GLU A 561 -9.38 10.49 -5.50
CA GLU A 561 -10.34 9.39 -5.59
C GLU A 561 -9.89 8.26 -6.53
N LYS A 562 -9.02 8.59 -7.48
CA LYS A 562 -8.40 7.65 -8.41
C LYS A 562 -7.08 7.06 -7.93
N GLN A 563 -6.49 7.59 -6.85
CA GLN A 563 -5.14 7.28 -6.39
C GLN A 563 -5.01 6.04 -5.51
N ARG A 564 -6.00 5.13 -5.49
CA ARG A 564 -6.02 3.87 -4.71
C ARG A 564 -5.42 3.98 -3.31
N PHE A 565 -5.73 5.07 -2.60
CA PHE A 565 -5.12 5.41 -1.32
C PHE A 565 -6.12 5.09 -0.19
N PRO A 566 -6.00 3.92 0.48
CA PRO A 566 -7.02 3.45 1.40
C PRO A 566 -7.27 4.41 2.56
N THR A 567 -6.23 5.11 3.04
CA THR A 567 -6.36 6.12 4.11
C THR A 567 -7.40 7.19 3.77
N TRP A 568 -7.36 7.78 2.57
CA TRP A 568 -8.29 8.84 2.18
C TRP A 568 -9.70 8.33 1.89
N HIS A 569 -9.83 7.13 1.34
CA HIS A 569 -11.12 6.47 1.17
C HIS A 569 -11.82 6.20 2.51
N LEU A 570 -11.09 5.64 3.47
CA LEU A 570 -11.62 5.38 4.81
C LEU A 570 -11.91 6.68 5.57
N LEU A 571 -11.05 7.70 5.42
CA LEU A 571 -11.28 9.02 6.03
C LEU A 571 -12.55 9.69 5.49
N LYS A 572 -12.74 9.67 4.16
CA LYS A 572 -13.95 10.17 3.50
C LYS A 572 -15.20 9.46 4.01
N ALA A 573 -15.16 8.13 4.14
CA ALA A 573 -16.31 7.39 4.63
C ALA A 573 -16.58 7.57 6.13
N ALA A 574 -15.55 7.75 6.95
CA ALA A 574 -15.71 7.94 8.39
C ALA A 574 -16.12 9.37 8.78
N PHE A 575 -15.66 10.38 8.03
CA PHE A 575 -15.78 11.79 8.45
C PHE A 575 -16.28 12.75 7.37
N GLY A 576 -16.28 12.34 6.10
CA GLY A 576 -16.77 13.13 4.99
C GLY A 576 -18.30 13.13 4.84
N SER A 577 -18.82 13.78 3.81
CA SER A 577 -20.25 13.79 3.50
C SER A 577 -20.69 12.63 2.60
N GLY A 578 -21.90 12.11 2.81
CA GLY A 578 -22.59 11.21 1.86
C GLY A 578 -21.88 9.87 1.56
N ALA A 579 -20.96 9.44 2.41
CA ALA A 579 -20.16 8.24 2.22
C ALA A 579 -20.36 7.23 3.36
N GLY A 580 -20.10 5.95 3.08
CA GLY A 580 -20.22 4.86 4.04
C GLY A 580 -19.71 3.54 3.48
N ALA A 581 -20.00 2.42 4.16
CA ALA A 581 -19.49 1.08 3.81
C ALA A 581 -19.84 0.62 2.37
N THR A 582 -20.93 1.11 1.80
CA THR A 582 -21.38 0.75 0.44
C THR A 582 -20.84 1.65 -0.65
N SER A 583 -20.10 2.72 -0.32
CA SER A 583 -19.53 3.63 -1.30
C SER A 583 -18.56 2.89 -2.25
N PRO A 584 -18.60 3.12 -3.57
CA PRO A 584 -17.80 2.35 -4.53
C PRO A 584 -16.28 2.36 -4.25
N PHE A 585 -15.75 3.48 -3.77
CA PHE A 585 -14.33 3.63 -3.44
C PHE A 585 -13.89 2.85 -2.19
N ILE A 586 -14.83 2.41 -1.33
CA ILE A 586 -14.50 1.52 -0.21
C ILE A 586 -14.01 0.17 -0.74
N LYS A 587 -14.64 -0.37 -1.79
CA LYS A 587 -14.17 -1.63 -2.40
C LYS A 587 -12.74 -1.52 -2.91
N ASP A 588 -12.34 -0.36 -3.43
CA ASP A 588 -10.95 -0.13 -3.85
C ASP A 588 -9.99 -0.01 -2.66
N ALA A 589 -10.39 0.69 -1.59
CA ALA A 589 -9.62 0.74 -0.34
C ALA A 589 -9.37 -0.66 0.24
N LEU A 590 -10.42 -1.48 0.34
CA LEU A 590 -10.32 -2.85 0.86
C LEU A 590 -9.47 -3.72 -0.07
N SER A 591 -9.66 -3.60 -1.38
CA SER A 591 -8.82 -4.28 -2.36
C SER A 591 -7.33 -3.90 -2.21
N ARG A 592 -7.01 -2.64 -1.89
CA ARG A 592 -5.63 -2.22 -1.67
C ARG A 592 -5.09 -2.75 -0.33
N MET A 593 -5.93 -2.87 0.70
CA MET A 593 -5.55 -3.54 1.95
C MET A 593 -5.32 -5.04 1.77
N GLU A 594 -6.04 -5.70 0.86
CA GLU A 594 -5.79 -7.09 0.48
C GLU A 594 -4.43 -7.29 -0.19
N GLU A 595 -3.89 -6.27 -0.87
CA GLU A 595 -2.56 -6.33 -1.51
C GLU A 595 -1.40 -6.24 -0.52
N ALA A 596 -1.63 -5.81 0.72
CA ALA A 596 -0.57 -5.69 1.73
C ALA A 596 -0.04 -7.08 2.16
N GLN A 597 1.26 -7.34 2.03
CA GLN A 597 1.86 -8.61 2.40
C GLN A 597 1.95 -8.82 3.91
N TYR A 598 1.69 -10.06 4.38
CA TYR A 598 2.20 -10.50 5.68
C TYR A 598 3.14 -11.69 5.52
N PRO A 599 4.38 -11.63 6.03
CA PRO A 599 5.05 -10.43 6.56
C PRO A 599 5.34 -9.39 5.46
N LYS A 600 5.63 -8.14 5.84
CA LYS A 600 6.00 -7.06 4.89
C LYS A 600 7.50 -7.13 4.56
N VAL A 601 7.89 -8.06 3.69
CA VAL A 601 9.31 -8.31 3.36
C VAL A 601 9.67 -7.71 2.01
N SER A 602 10.82 -7.05 1.95
CA SER A 602 11.34 -6.43 0.75
C SER A 602 12.09 -7.44 -0.12
N PHE A 603 11.98 -7.27 -1.43
CA PHE A 603 12.76 -7.99 -2.44
C PHE A 603 13.62 -7.00 -3.23
N THR A 604 14.63 -7.53 -3.93
CA THR A 604 15.42 -6.72 -4.86
C THR A 604 14.61 -6.51 -6.13
N ILE A 605 13.97 -5.35 -6.23
CA ILE A 605 13.07 -4.99 -7.33
C ILE A 605 13.80 -4.02 -8.26
N ASP A 606 13.71 -4.26 -9.57
CA ASP A 606 14.02 -3.25 -10.59
C ASP A 606 13.15 -3.47 -11.82
N ARG A 607 12.07 -2.69 -11.92
CA ARG A 607 11.13 -2.78 -13.04
C ARG A 607 11.69 -2.21 -14.33
N SER A 608 12.75 -1.40 -14.28
CA SER A 608 13.35 -0.82 -15.48
C SER A 608 13.97 -1.86 -16.41
N LEU A 609 14.16 -3.10 -15.93
CA LEU A 609 14.57 -4.22 -16.77
C LEU A 609 13.41 -4.79 -17.61
N ASN A 610 12.15 -4.61 -17.17
CA ASN A 610 10.99 -5.11 -17.90
C ASN A 610 10.74 -4.24 -19.15
N PRO A 611 10.68 -4.80 -20.37
CA PRO A 611 10.44 -4.01 -21.58
C PRO A 611 9.10 -3.25 -21.58
N GLU A 612 8.10 -3.73 -20.85
CA GLU A 612 6.80 -3.06 -20.69
C GLU A 612 6.85 -1.86 -19.72
N PHE A 613 7.90 -1.73 -18.91
CA PHE A 613 8.06 -0.60 -18.00
C PHE A 613 8.33 0.70 -18.78
N CYS A 614 7.76 1.80 -18.31
CA CYS A 614 8.05 3.14 -18.82
C CYS A 614 8.30 4.10 -17.66
N MET A 615 9.30 4.98 -17.81
CA MET A 615 9.50 6.10 -16.89
C MET A 615 8.39 7.14 -17.02
N SER A 616 8.14 7.87 -15.93
CA SER A 616 7.30 9.06 -15.93
C SER A 616 7.95 10.19 -16.75
N PRO A 617 7.18 11.01 -17.48
CA PRO A 617 7.69 12.23 -18.10
C PRO A 617 7.99 13.34 -17.10
N TYR A 618 7.61 13.18 -15.82
CA TYR A 618 7.74 14.18 -14.79
C TYR A 618 8.50 13.65 -13.56
N PRO A 619 9.44 14.44 -13.00
CA PRO A 619 10.11 14.06 -11.77
C PRO A 619 9.11 14.01 -10.60
N SER A 620 9.40 13.17 -9.62
CA SER A 620 8.71 13.22 -8.33
C SER A 620 9.10 14.49 -7.57
N LEU A 621 8.16 15.06 -6.81
CA LEU A 621 8.38 16.25 -5.97
C LEU A 621 9.08 17.42 -6.71
N PRO A 622 8.60 17.84 -7.90
CA PRO A 622 9.29 18.83 -8.74
C PRO A 622 9.54 20.16 -8.02
N TRP A 623 8.71 20.59 -7.07
CA TRP A 623 8.94 21.84 -6.33
C TRP A 623 10.23 21.86 -5.50
N LYS A 624 10.92 20.73 -5.32
CA LYS A 624 12.25 20.68 -4.68
C LYS A 624 13.36 21.22 -5.58
N GLY A 625 13.17 21.28 -6.90
CA GLY A 625 14.14 21.88 -7.83
C GLY A 625 15.46 21.12 -8.00
N ASP A 626 15.57 19.91 -7.44
CA ASP A 626 16.82 19.15 -7.32
C ASP A 626 16.88 17.90 -8.22
N TRP A 627 15.92 17.70 -9.13
CA TRP A 627 15.85 16.51 -9.99
C TRP A 627 17.04 16.36 -10.94
N MET A 628 17.75 17.46 -11.25
CA MET A 628 18.98 17.43 -12.05
C MET A 628 20.21 17.00 -11.24
N ASN A 629 20.10 16.86 -9.91
CA ASN A 629 21.17 16.34 -9.05
C ASN A 629 21.18 14.80 -9.02
N TYR A 630 20.56 14.13 -10.00
CA TYR A 630 20.58 12.69 -10.12
C TYR A 630 22.03 12.17 -10.26
N PRO A 631 22.43 11.09 -9.56
CA PRO A 631 21.60 10.23 -8.71
C PRO A 631 21.54 10.65 -7.23
N ALA A 632 22.25 11.71 -6.81
CA ALA A 632 22.29 12.14 -5.40
C ALA A 632 20.92 12.57 -4.87
N SER A 633 20.07 13.13 -5.73
CA SER A 633 18.66 13.38 -5.45
C SER A 633 17.81 12.68 -6.50
N ASP A 634 17.60 11.37 -6.31
CA ASP A 634 16.78 10.59 -7.23
C ASP A 634 15.31 11.03 -7.15
N ARG A 635 14.88 11.77 -8.18
CA ARG A 635 13.49 12.16 -8.41
C ARG A 635 12.83 11.33 -9.50
N THR A 636 13.48 10.27 -9.98
CA THR A 636 12.90 9.41 -11.01
C THR A 636 11.75 8.58 -10.45
N GLN A 637 10.77 8.29 -11.30
CA GLN A 637 9.63 7.46 -10.96
C GLN A 637 9.06 6.81 -12.23
N GLY A 638 8.42 5.65 -12.07
CA GLY A 638 7.70 4.97 -13.15
C GLY A 638 6.46 5.75 -13.60
N LEU A 639 5.96 5.40 -14.78
CA LEU A 639 4.68 5.89 -15.26
C LEU A 639 3.50 5.26 -14.50
N ASN A 640 3.67 4.02 -14.03
CA ASN A 640 2.61 3.27 -13.35
C ASN A 640 3.02 2.92 -11.92
N SER A 641 2.06 2.97 -11.00
CA SER A 641 2.20 2.35 -9.69
C SER A 641 1.82 0.87 -9.80
N HIS A 642 2.36 0.05 -8.91
CA HIS A 642 2.13 -1.40 -8.92
C HIS A 642 1.41 -1.88 -7.64
N PRO A 643 0.95 -3.15 -7.61
CA PRO A 643 0.41 -3.74 -6.38
C PRO A 643 1.39 -3.62 -5.20
N LEU A 644 0.89 -3.54 -3.96
CA LEU A 644 1.76 -3.32 -2.79
C LEU A 644 2.80 -4.42 -2.61
N PHE A 645 2.44 -5.67 -2.89
CA PHE A 645 3.35 -6.82 -2.85
C PHE A 645 4.46 -6.78 -3.92
N GLU A 646 4.38 -5.80 -4.80
CA GLU A 646 5.23 -5.62 -5.96
C GLU A 646 6.11 -4.35 -5.80
N GLY A 647 6.14 -3.76 -4.60
CA GLY A 647 6.95 -2.61 -4.22
C GLY A 647 7.72 -2.83 -2.92
N SER A 648 8.50 -1.82 -2.52
CA SER A 648 9.19 -1.87 -1.23
C SER A 648 8.18 -1.74 -0.09
N PRO A 649 8.21 -2.63 0.92
CA PRO A 649 7.53 -2.34 2.17
C PRO A 649 8.17 -1.11 2.84
N ASP A 650 7.36 -0.43 3.65
CA ASP A 650 7.70 0.75 4.44
C ASP A 650 6.85 0.68 5.73
N VAL A 651 7.26 1.41 6.78
CA VAL A 651 6.41 1.67 7.97
C VAL A 651 5.07 2.31 7.58
N MET A 652 5.03 2.95 6.41
CA MET A 652 3.85 3.50 5.77
C MET A 652 3.66 2.87 4.38
N TYR A 653 2.98 1.74 4.35
CA TYR A 653 2.84 0.94 3.15
C TYR A 653 1.90 1.58 2.12
N TRP A 654 1.04 2.50 2.57
CA TRP A 654 0.01 3.11 1.72
C TRP A 654 0.49 4.27 0.85
N LYS A 655 1.79 4.62 0.90
CA LYS A 655 2.37 5.56 -0.06
C LYS A 655 2.21 4.97 -1.46
N VAL A 656 1.34 5.57 -2.28
CA VAL A 656 1.10 5.11 -3.66
C VAL A 656 2.22 5.61 -4.56
N GLY A 657 3.45 5.22 -4.25
CA GLY A 657 4.61 5.63 -5.02
C GLY A 657 4.66 4.96 -6.38
N ASN A 658 5.13 5.68 -7.39
CA ASN A 658 5.59 5.11 -8.65
C ASN A 658 7.07 4.66 -8.54
N GLY A 659 7.49 4.24 -7.34
CA GLY A 659 8.82 3.67 -7.13
C GLY A 659 8.97 2.40 -7.96
N TYR A 660 10.13 2.24 -8.59
CA TYR A 660 10.39 1.14 -9.52
C TYR A 660 11.61 0.31 -9.14
N ARG A 661 12.30 0.69 -8.06
CA ARG A 661 13.46 0.00 -7.49
C ARG A 661 13.33 -0.16 -5.97
N SER A 662 13.81 -1.29 -5.44
CA SER A 662 13.97 -1.51 -4.00
C SER A 662 15.06 -2.55 -3.72
N GLY A 663 15.58 -2.56 -2.49
CA GLY A 663 16.50 -3.59 -2.01
C GLY A 663 15.80 -4.70 -1.23
N GLU A 664 16.42 -5.88 -1.15
CA GLU A 664 15.99 -7.01 -0.32
C GLU A 664 16.48 -6.91 1.13
N GLY A 665 15.94 -7.74 2.01
CA GLY A 665 16.49 -7.98 3.35
C GLY A 665 15.97 -7.01 4.40
N TYR A 666 14.81 -6.40 4.16
CA TYR A 666 14.15 -5.52 5.10
C TYR A 666 12.70 -5.96 5.35
N GLU A 667 12.27 -5.91 6.60
CA GLU A 667 10.91 -6.15 7.04
C GLU A 667 10.38 -4.96 7.84
N ALA A 668 9.22 -4.45 7.45
CA ALA A 668 8.57 -3.32 8.09
C ALA A 668 7.45 -3.75 9.06
N PRO A 669 7.17 -2.97 10.14
CA PRO A 669 6.04 -3.21 11.01
C PRO A 669 4.68 -2.96 10.32
N GLY A 670 3.62 -3.51 10.90
CA GLY A 670 2.24 -3.38 10.42
C GLY A 670 1.41 -2.28 11.07
N GLY A 671 2.02 -1.28 11.73
CA GLY A 671 1.29 -0.29 12.53
C GLY A 671 0.27 0.53 11.75
N ASP A 672 0.62 0.95 10.54
CA ASP A 672 -0.26 1.60 9.56
C ASP A 672 -1.40 0.68 9.07
N TYR A 673 -1.16 -0.63 8.97
CA TYR A 673 -2.18 -1.61 8.62
C TYR A 673 -3.21 -1.77 9.72
N LEU A 674 -2.73 -1.96 10.95
CA LEU A 674 -3.57 -2.04 12.14
C LEU A 674 -4.40 -0.77 12.33
N HIS A 675 -3.80 0.40 12.09
CA HIS A 675 -4.51 1.67 12.13
C HIS A 675 -5.70 1.71 11.17
N LEU A 676 -5.49 1.41 9.88
CA LEU A 676 -6.59 1.45 8.90
C LEU A 676 -7.64 0.36 9.12
N TYR A 677 -7.21 -0.86 9.46
CA TYR A 677 -8.14 -1.96 9.73
C TYR A 677 -9.05 -1.65 10.92
N TRP A 678 -8.49 -1.22 12.05
CA TRP A 678 -9.28 -0.91 13.22
C TRP A 678 -10.08 0.39 13.08
N LEU A 679 -9.59 1.38 12.32
CA LEU A 679 -10.39 2.55 11.92
C LEU A 679 -11.63 2.11 11.12
N ALA A 680 -11.45 1.27 10.10
CA ALA A 680 -12.55 0.77 9.27
C ALA A 680 -13.58 0.00 10.11
N ARG A 681 -13.11 -0.85 11.04
CA ARG A 681 -13.98 -1.56 12.01
C ARG A 681 -14.74 -0.62 12.93
N LYS A 682 -14.06 0.40 13.49
CA LYS A 682 -14.64 1.37 14.42
C LYS A 682 -15.80 2.16 13.80
N TYR A 683 -15.68 2.50 12.52
CA TYR A 683 -16.68 3.26 11.79
C TYR A 683 -17.64 2.40 10.95
N GLY A 684 -17.66 1.08 11.17
CA GLY A 684 -18.60 0.16 10.52
C GLY A 684 -18.41 0.07 9.00
N LEU A 685 -17.20 0.34 8.50
CA LEU A 685 -16.86 0.25 7.08
C LEU A 685 -16.54 -1.19 6.66
N ILE A 686 -16.15 -2.02 7.63
CA ILE A 686 -15.98 -3.47 7.52
C ILE A 686 -16.55 -4.17 8.75
N GLY A 687 -16.97 -5.42 8.57
CA GLY A 687 -17.50 -6.30 9.60
C GLY A 687 -16.43 -7.12 10.34
N PRO A 688 -16.85 -7.98 11.29
CA PRO A 688 -15.94 -8.76 12.12
C PRO A 688 -15.16 -9.85 11.39
N ASN A 689 -15.61 -10.25 10.20
CA ASN A 689 -15.08 -11.38 9.44
C ASN A 689 -14.36 -10.97 8.14
N ASP A 690 -14.27 -9.67 7.86
CA ASP A 690 -13.64 -9.12 6.64
C ASP A 690 -12.09 -9.15 6.71
#